data_AF-K0R8S1-F1
#
_entry.id   AF-K0R8S1-F1
#
_cell.length_a   1.000
_cell.length_b   1.000
_cell.length_c   1.000
_cell.angle_alpha   90.00
_cell.angle_beta   90.00
_cell.angle_gamma   90.00
#
_symmetry.space_group_name_H-M   'P 1'
#
loop_
_entity.id
_entity.type
_entity.pdbx_description
1 polymer ?
#
loop_
_entity_poly.entity_id
_entity_poly.type
_entity_poly.pdbx_seq_one_letter_code
_entity_poly.pdbx_strand_id
1 'polypeptide(L)'
;PSAATRRWSIVVRLLAVTSVVAKLHVPAGAMDAKKKEKRMLHQQNRQSDRGPDEATTEGLGPWNRVASGPESSSTESSDLAMGDAVSRSPIALKSEPPGSQWIITMSSNCRHLNFHCSKQAPDWSRHHMITSTMSRRSSRHLSADYLPDDAGSPSRVNKICWKEISPMRHQTKDPKTSAPTTGIRGLVQASRVRGKDGFLPYITAQVLTSSVVIDTGRAKVKSYDPHLKTSTLQESWISQASAKQRKGRAGRCKAGVCFHLFSRRRHENMCPFVESELIRTPLEEICLQCKRLKLAPGGPDDPDGIPAFLSKAMTPPHSKSVLNALELLVDLGAMDEETNELTDLGQCLSALSLEPRVGKMVLMSNLIGCARASSSMAVAMSYKSPFAVTPVSMRRAADNVKLNFSDSSESDQITSLNVLKAYDAMSKRGGMGALQAWCRNNFLNFSSLRMISDLRRNVSRELQGMGFPPSTQNGYHNRGDSSAFLQASICAGLYPNVAFRRNDDVNFSTMSNRKAKVHLSSVNGIKAQPLSSKCKIAEDEVELAVFGELVKGKAMFTMENTTHIASPLPILLLCGQLHIRQIQLARANGTIQMAILSLDDWLVFKCEPKTASALVVLRQRLDSAFKRITADPSTLNRLPELERSAVETLNVVLTSAHRITPKRAT
;
A
#
# COMPACT_ATOMS: atom_id res chain seq x y z
N PRO A 1 -4.51 -6.14 -49.82
CA PRO A 1 -5.28 -7.38 -49.46
C PRO A 1 -4.61 -8.36 -48.48
N SER A 2 -3.33 -8.18 -48.09
CA SER A 2 -2.57 -9.17 -47.27
C SER A 2 -2.42 -8.83 -45.78
N ALA A 3 -2.44 -7.54 -45.38
CA ALA A 3 -2.28 -7.15 -43.97
C ALA A 3 -3.61 -7.18 -43.18
N ALA A 4 -4.70 -6.69 -43.76
CA ALA A 4 -6.02 -6.69 -43.12
C ALA A 4 -6.53 -8.10 -42.84
N THR A 5 -6.40 -9.03 -43.78
CA THR A 5 -6.84 -10.42 -43.64
C THR A 5 -6.02 -11.18 -42.59
N ARG A 6 -4.70 -10.89 -42.48
CA ARG A 6 -3.84 -11.43 -41.41
C ARG A 6 -4.21 -10.85 -40.04
N ARG A 7 -4.54 -9.55 -39.95
CA ARG A 7 -5.04 -8.90 -38.72
C ARG A 7 -6.34 -9.55 -38.23
N TRP A 8 -7.32 -9.76 -39.13
CA TRP A 8 -8.58 -10.44 -38.78
C TRP A 8 -8.36 -11.89 -38.34
N SER A 9 -7.46 -12.63 -38.98
CA SER A 9 -7.12 -14.00 -38.57
C SER A 9 -6.49 -14.07 -37.17
N ILE A 10 -5.61 -13.12 -36.82
CA ILE A 10 -5.01 -13.02 -35.48
C ILE A 10 -6.08 -12.66 -34.43
N VAL A 11 -6.95 -11.69 -34.74
CA VAL A 11 -8.03 -11.27 -33.83
C VAL A 11 -8.99 -12.42 -33.53
N VAL A 12 -9.47 -13.12 -34.56
CA VAL A 12 -10.40 -14.27 -34.40
C VAL A 12 -9.76 -15.38 -33.56
N ARG A 13 -8.46 -15.66 -33.75
CA ARG A 13 -7.74 -16.69 -32.97
C ARG A 13 -7.48 -16.27 -31.53
N LEU A 14 -7.17 -15.00 -31.28
CA LEU A 14 -6.98 -14.48 -29.92
C LEU A 14 -8.30 -14.41 -29.15
N LEU A 15 -9.41 -14.17 -29.84
CA LEU A 15 -10.74 -14.30 -29.23
C LEU A 15 -11.05 -15.74 -28.84
N ALA A 16 -10.53 -16.73 -29.55
CA ALA A 16 -10.63 -18.11 -29.08
C ALA A 16 -9.94 -18.32 -27.72
N VAL A 17 -8.88 -17.56 -27.33
CA VAL A 17 -8.31 -17.60 -25.96
C VAL A 17 -9.30 -17.14 -24.91
N THR A 18 -10.20 -16.22 -25.26
CA THR A 18 -11.26 -15.77 -24.33
C THR A 18 -12.31 -16.86 -24.12
N SER A 19 -12.52 -17.72 -25.11
CA SER A 19 -13.30 -18.96 -25.00
C SER A 19 -12.50 -20.13 -24.43
N VAL A 20 -11.16 -20.07 -24.47
CA VAL A 20 -10.28 -21.00 -23.74
C VAL A 20 -10.13 -20.47 -22.33
N VAL A 21 -11.18 -20.73 -21.57
CA VAL A 21 -11.20 -20.93 -20.12
C VAL A 21 -9.79 -21.10 -19.57
N ALA A 22 -9.39 -20.20 -18.66
CA ALA A 22 -8.11 -20.24 -17.98
C ALA A 22 -8.01 -21.51 -17.10
N LYS A 23 -7.72 -22.65 -17.75
CA LYS A 23 -7.46 -23.94 -17.10
C LYS A 23 -6.08 -23.87 -16.43
N LEU A 24 -6.03 -23.18 -15.29
CA LEU A 24 -4.86 -23.05 -14.43
C LEU A 24 -4.49 -24.41 -13.85
N HIS A 25 -3.52 -25.09 -14.48
CA HIS A 25 -2.83 -26.20 -13.84
C HIS A 25 -1.65 -25.64 -13.05
N VAL A 26 -1.81 -25.54 -11.73
CA VAL A 26 -0.70 -25.22 -10.82
C VAL A 26 -0.02 -26.55 -10.50
N PRO A 27 1.21 -26.80 -10.96
CA PRO A 27 1.92 -28.02 -10.58
C PRO A 27 2.20 -27.95 -9.08
N ALA A 28 1.60 -28.87 -8.31
CA ALA A 28 1.98 -29.14 -6.94
C ALA A 28 3.40 -29.75 -6.95
N GLY A 29 4.44 -28.93 -7.06
CA GLY A 29 5.83 -29.42 -6.98
C GLY A 29 6.93 -28.61 -7.67
N ALA A 30 6.61 -27.62 -8.52
CA ALA A 30 7.66 -26.93 -9.29
C ALA A 30 8.62 -26.07 -8.44
N MET A 31 8.18 -25.56 -7.28
CA MET A 31 9.05 -24.81 -6.37
C MET A 31 9.97 -25.68 -5.51
N ASP A 32 9.63 -26.95 -5.26
CA ASP A 32 10.51 -27.84 -4.50
C ASP A 32 11.69 -28.34 -5.34
N ALA A 33 11.55 -28.39 -6.68
CA ALA A 33 12.63 -28.72 -7.60
C ALA A 33 13.73 -27.65 -7.62
N LYS A 34 13.38 -26.35 -7.80
CA LYS A 34 14.35 -25.23 -7.72
C LYS A 34 14.98 -25.09 -6.32
N LYS A 35 14.26 -25.49 -5.25
CA LYS A 35 14.77 -25.51 -3.87
C LYS A 35 15.73 -26.69 -3.61
N LYS A 36 15.51 -27.84 -4.26
CA LYS A 36 16.43 -28.99 -4.25
C LYS A 36 17.69 -28.69 -5.07
N GLU A 37 17.56 -28.06 -6.22
CA GLU A 37 18.66 -27.70 -7.11
C GLU A 37 19.58 -26.64 -6.47
N LYS A 38 19.01 -25.57 -5.86
CA LYS A 38 19.78 -24.61 -5.07
C LYS A 38 20.40 -25.21 -3.80
N ARG A 39 19.76 -26.21 -3.18
CA ARG A 39 20.35 -26.95 -2.05
C ARG A 39 21.50 -27.86 -2.46
N MET A 40 21.41 -28.51 -3.62
CA MET A 40 22.50 -29.34 -4.16
C MET A 40 23.70 -28.51 -4.58
N LEU A 41 23.51 -27.33 -5.20
CA LEU A 41 24.61 -26.39 -5.47
C LEU A 41 25.29 -25.90 -4.18
N HIS A 42 24.51 -25.60 -3.14
CA HIS A 42 25.05 -25.18 -1.84
C HIS A 42 25.77 -26.30 -1.08
N GLN A 43 25.46 -27.56 -1.40
CA GLN A 43 26.07 -28.74 -0.80
C GLN A 43 27.36 -29.15 -1.55
N GLN A 44 27.40 -28.96 -2.87
CA GLN A 44 28.62 -29.10 -3.69
C GLN A 44 29.67 -28.03 -3.32
N ASN A 45 29.28 -26.77 -3.12
CA ASN A 45 30.21 -25.71 -2.66
C ASN A 45 30.71 -25.90 -1.21
N ARG A 46 30.08 -26.78 -0.41
CA ARG A 46 30.59 -27.13 0.93
C ARG A 46 31.54 -28.34 0.92
N GLN A 47 31.55 -29.12 -0.16
CA GLN A 47 32.43 -30.28 -0.31
C GLN A 47 33.78 -29.92 -0.95
N SER A 48 33.87 -28.78 -1.63
CA SER A 48 35.14 -28.25 -2.16
C SER A 48 36.04 -27.58 -1.11
N ASP A 49 35.58 -27.42 0.13
CA ASP A 49 36.26 -26.68 1.21
C ASP A 49 36.84 -27.58 2.32
N ARG A 50 37.15 -28.85 2.00
CA ARG A 50 37.77 -29.77 2.96
C ARG A 50 38.99 -30.50 2.41
N GLY A 51 40.16 -30.08 2.89
CA GLY A 51 41.39 -30.86 3.02
C GLY A 51 42.60 -29.97 3.30
N PRO A 52 43.65 -30.46 3.98
CA PRO A 52 43.63 -31.09 5.31
C PRO A 52 44.49 -30.31 6.34
N ASP A 53 44.28 -30.61 7.61
CA ASP A 53 45.00 -30.08 8.78
C ASP A 53 46.48 -30.49 8.81
N GLU A 54 47.34 -29.58 9.30
CA GLU A 54 48.56 -29.97 10.02
C GLU A 54 48.82 -29.02 11.21
N ALA A 55 49.19 -29.65 12.32
CA ALA A 55 49.19 -29.13 13.68
C ALA A 55 50.45 -28.33 14.03
N THR A 56 50.36 -27.45 15.04
CA THR A 56 51.31 -27.42 16.16
C THR A 56 50.78 -26.55 17.31
N THR A 57 50.74 -27.19 18.48
CA THR A 57 50.47 -26.68 19.82
C THR A 57 51.69 -25.98 20.43
N GLU A 58 51.42 -25.12 21.42
CA GLU A 58 52.27 -24.56 22.51
C GLU A 58 52.15 -23.02 22.53
N GLY A 59 51.95 -22.28 23.63
CA GLY A 59 51.92 -22.56 25.06
C GLY A 59 52.26 -21.23 25.78
N LEU A 60 51.45 -20.84 26.78
CA LEU A 60 51.79 -20.00 27.96
C LEU A 60 52.17 -18.49 27.78
N GLY A 61 51.55 -17.60 28.58
CA GLY A 61 51.84 -16.15 28.70
C GLY A 61 53.06 -15.83 29.61
N PRO A 62 53.11 -14.74 30.43
CA PRO A 62 52.31 -13.49 30.50
C PRO A 62 53.11 -12.18 30.90
N TRP A 63 52.41 -11.02 31.02
CA TRP A 63 52.72 -9.75 31.75
C TRP A 63 53.76 -8.67 31.29
N ASN A 64 53.25 -7.43 31.18
CA ASN A 64 53.62 -6.16 31.88
C ASN A 64 54.49 -5.02 31.29
N ARG A 65 54.02 -3.80 31.68
CA ARG A 65 54.64 -2.44 31.84
C ARG A 65 54.79 -1.57 30.58
N VAL A 66 54.63 -0.23 30.53
CA VAL A 66 54.22 0.95 31.35
C VAL A 66 55.04 2.14 30.80
N ALA A 67 54.42 3.33 30.67
CA ALA A 67 54.96 4.73 30.67
C ALA A 67 54.33 5.54 29.50
N SER A 68 53.57 6.64 29.62
CA SER A 68 53.50 7.87 30.44
C SER A 68 54.27 9.11 29.90
N GLY A 69 53.54 9.97 29.15
CA GLY A 69 53.61 11.47 29.05
C GLY A 69 54.82 12.16 28.38
N PRO A 70 54.81 13.51 28.17
CA PRO A 70 53.74 14.53 28.33
C PRO A 70 53.70 15.63 27.20
N GLU A 71 53.04 16.79 27.47
CA GLU A 71 53.05 18.14 26.81
C GLU A 71 51.72 18.59 26.12
N SER A 72 50.89 19.50 26.71
CA SER A 72 50.91 21.00 26.81
C SER A 72 50.19 21.70 25.62
N SER A 73 48.97 22.25 25.71
CA SER A 73 48.47 23.54 26.29
C SER A 73 48.56 24.79 25.38
N SER A 74 47.41 25.33 24.97
CA SER A 74 47.08 26.77 24.76
C SER A 74 45.59 26.89 24.35
N THR A 75 44.63 27.20 25.23
CA THR A 75 44.06 28.54 25.57
C THR A 75 43.66 29.44 24.39
N GLU A 76 42.35 29.64 24.21
CA GLU A 76 41.73 30.98 24.24
C GLU A 76 40.22 30.90 24.51
N SER A 77 39.75 31.87 25.29
CA SER A 77 38.49 31.94 26.04
C SER A 77 37.64 33.11 25.56
N SER A 78 36.31 33.01 25.71
CA SER A 78 35.50 34.19 26.04
C SER A 78 34.23 33.76 26.79
N ASP A 79 34.29 33.93 28.10
CA ASP A 79 33.18 33.87 29.05
C ASP A 79 32.21 35.05 28.89
N LEU A 80 30.96 34.84 29.30
CA LEU A 80 30.16 35.84 30.01
C LEU A 80 29.16 35.10 30.91
N ALA A 81 29.55 34.92 32.16
CA ALA A 81 28.69 34.57 33.28
C ALA A 81 28.39 35.85 34.07
N MET A 82 27.14 36.00 34.52
CA MET A 82 26.75 36.85 35.65
C MET A 82 25.85 36.01 36.54
N GLY A 83 26.29 35.82 37.79
CA GLY A 83 25.56 35.12 38.83
C GLY A 83 24.46 35.96 39.47
N ASP A 84 23.53 35.32 40.17
CA ASP A 84 23.53 35.37 41.63
C ASP A 84 22.47 34.46 42.23
N ALA A 85 22.85 33.88 43.37
CA ALA A 85 22.04 33.01 44.19
C ALA A 85 20.98 33.82 44.98
N VAL A 86 19.73 33.38 44.94
CA VAL A 86 18.75 33.68 45.99
C VAL A 86 18.02 32.41 46.37
N SER A 87 18.36 31.90 47.55
CA SER A 87 17.55 30.96 48.32
C SER A 87 16.13 31.50 48.50
N ARG A 88 15.12 30.83 47.96
CA ARG A 88 13.71 31.05 48.33
C ARG A 88 13.07 29.75 48.77
N SER A 89 12.47 29.85 49.94
CA SER A 89 11.72 28.90 50.77
C SER A 89 10.68 28.08 50.00
N PRO A 90 10.25 26.91 50.52
CA PRO A 90 9.22 26.10 49.90
C PRO A 90 7.91 26.89 49.82
N ILE A 91 7.42 27.14 48.60
CA ILE A 91 6.08 27.69 48.39
C ILE A 91 5.09 26.59 48.79
N ALA A 92 4.43 26.80 49.93
CA ALA A 92 3.28 26.03 50.36
C ALA A 92 2.23 26.00 49.24
N LEU A 93 1.98 24.82 48.68
CA LEU A 93 0.81 24.55 47.84
C LEU A 93 -0.43 24.83 48.69
N LYS A 94 -1.11 25.95 48.43
CA LYS A 94 -2.48 26.15 48.91
C LYS A 94 -3.32 24.96 48.44
N SER A 95 -3.90 24.25 49.40
CA SER A 95 -4.84 23.16 49.21
C SER A 95 -6.00 23.60 48.30
N GLU A 96 -6.11 23.02 47.11
CA GLU A 96 -7.34 23.05 46.32
C GLU A 96 -8.42 22.19 47.01
N PRO A 97 -9.71 22.55 46.92
CA PRO A 97 -10.79 21.83 47.60
C PRO A 97 -10.96 20.41 47.03
N PRO A 98 -11.30 19.41 47.87
CA PRO A 98 -11.47 18.03 47.42
C PRO A 98 -12.81 17.93 46.68
N GLY A 99 -12.79 17.70 45.36
CA GLY A 99 -14.06 17.74 44.62
C GLY A 99 -14.02 17.41 43.13
N SER A 100 -13.20 16.45 42.68
CA SER A 100 -13.50 15.71 41.45
C SER A 100 -12.67 14.43 41.38
N GLN A 101 -13.27 13.32 41.79
CA GLN A 101 -12.71 11.98 41.59
C GLN A 101 -12.95 11.58 40.13
N TRP A 102 -11.88 11.42 39.36
CA TRP A 102 -11.95 10.99 37.97
C TRP A 102 -11.95 9.46 37.92
N ILE A 103 -13.13 8.86 37.72
CA ILE A 103 -13.27 7.42 37.57
C ILE A 103 -13.03 7.06 36.09
N ILE A 104 -11.90 6.42 35.80
CA ILE A 104 -11.65 5.78 34.49
C ILE A 104 -11.97 4.30 34.65
N THR A 105 -13.18 3.90 34.25
CA THR A 105 -13.57 2.48 34.22
C THR A 105 -13.07 1.80 32.94
N MET A 106 -12.23 0.78 33.09
CA MET A 106 -11.85 -0.12 32.01
C MET A 106 -12.60 -1.44 32.17
N SER A 107 -13.51 -1.75 31.24
CA SER A 107 -14.14 -3.07 31.14
C SER A 107 -13.25 -4.00 30.33
N SER A 108 -12.97 -5.19 30.86
CA SER A 108 -12.11 -6.21 30.26
C SER A 108 -12.73 -6.93 29.06
N ASN A 109 -13.99 -6.65 28.69
CA ASN A 109 -14.71 -7.44 27.67
C ASN A 109 -15.44 -6.66 26.55
N CYS A 110 -15.18 -5.36 26.37
CA CYS A 110 -15.78 -4.60 25.27
C CYS A 110 -14.74 -3.87 24.42
N ARG A 111 -14.84 -4.01 23.09
CA ARG A 111 -14.04 -3.30 22.06
C ARG A 111 -14.31 -1.79 22.00
N HIS A 112 -14.82 -1.19 23.08
CA HIS A 112 -15.16 0.21 23.21
C HIS A 112 -14.77 0.75 24.59
N LEU A 113 -14.03 1.87 24.59
CA LEU A 113 -13.79 2.71 25.77
C LEU A 113 -15.01 3.62 25.96
N ASN A 114 -15.81 3.37 26.99
CA ASN A 114 -16.84 4.30 27.45
C ASN A 114 -16.25 5.24 28.50
N PHE A 115 -16.37 6.56 28.29
CA PHE A 115 -15.99 7.56 29.28
C PHE A 115 -17.27 8.13 29.89
N HIS A 116 -17.53 7.83 31.16
CA HIS A 116 -18.51 8.54 31.98
C HIS A 116 -17.81 9.59 32.84
N CYS A 117 -18.40 10.79 32.93
CA CYS A 117 -18.02 11.81 33.88
C CYS A 117 -19.24 12.05 34.77
N SER A 118 -19.37 11.31 35.87
CA SER A 118 -20.34 11.64 36.91
C SER A 118 -19.65 12.46 38.00
N LYS A 119 -20.34 13.50 38.49
CA LYS A 119 -20.10 14.00 39.85
C LYS A 119 -21.07 13.24 40.73
N GLN A 120 -20.59 12.35 41.60
CA GLN A 120 -21.40 11.84 42.71
C GLN A 120 -20.92 12.50 43.99
N ALA A 121 -21.88 13.07 44.74
CA ALA A 121 -21.71 13.46 46.13
C ALA A 121 -21.56 12.20 46.99
N PRO A 122 -20.93 12.29 48.17
CA PRO A 122 -20.65 11.11 48.98
C PRO A 122 -21.93 10.69 49.70
N ASP A 123 -22.43 9.50 49.41
CA ASP A 123 -23.32 8.81 50.35
C ASP A 123 -22.83 7.37 50.52
N TRP A 124 -22.35 7.10 51.72
CA TRP A 124 -21.88 5.80 52.16
C TRP A 124 -23.06 5.05 52.77
N SER A 125 -23.82 4.30 51.97
CA SER A 125 -24.59 3.17 52.50
C SER A 125 -25.15 2.27 51.39
N ARG A 126 -25.11 0.96 51.66
CA ARG A 126 -25.66 -0.17 50.89
C ARG A 126 -24.77 -0.76 49.79
N HIS A 127 -23.83 -1.60 50.23
CA HIS A 127 -23.43 -2.78 49.46
C HIS A 127 -24.61 -3.75 49.33
N HIS A 128 -25.01 -4.06 48.10
CA HIS A 128 -25.60 -5.36 47.77
C HIS A 128 -24.76 -6.01 46.67
N MET A 129 -23.97 -6.99 47.09
CA MET A 129 -23.42 -8.03 46.23
C MET A 129 -24.61 -8.84 45.71
N ILE A 130 -24.84 -8.86 44.39
CA ILE A 130 -25.61 -9.92 43.74
C ILE A 130 -24.70 -10.54 42.67
N THR A 131 -24.08 -11.64 43.07
CA THR A 131 -23.59 -12.69 42.17
C THR A 131 -24.80 -13.43 41.59
N SER A 132 -24.95 -13.47 40.26
CA SER A 132 -25.74 -14.51 39.62
C SER A 132 -25.07 -15.01 38.34
N THR A 133 -24.63 -16.26 38.43
CA THR A 133 -24.36 -17.18 37.34
C THR A 133 -25.63 -17.41 36.51
N MET A 134 -25.56 -17.34 35.18
CA MET A 134 -26.54 -18.02 34.34
C MET A 134 -25.98 -18.59 33.04
N SER A 135 -26.56 -19.75 32.75
CA SER A 135 -26.14 -20.86 31.89
C SER A 135 -26.63 -20.71 30.45
N ARG A 136 -26.04 -21.53 29.56
CA ARG A 136 -26.42 -21.73 28.16
C ARG A 136 -27.85 -22.29 28.03
N ARG A 137 -28.71 -21.66 27.21
CA ARG A 137 -29.54 -22.32 26.19
C ARG A 137 -30.34 -21.34 25.31
N SER A 138 -30.18 -21.49 24.00
CA SER A 138 -31.21 -21.52 22.93
C SER A 138 -32.28 -20.42 22.83
N SER A 139 -32.09 -19.52 21.85
CA SER A 139 -33.05 -19.03 20.83
C SER A 139 -34.51 -18.77 21.18
N ARG A 140 -34.93 -17.49 21.06
CA ARG A 140 -36.03 -16.99 20.19
C ARG A 140 -36.09 -15.46 20.24
N HIS A 141 -36.67 -14.87 19.19
CA HIS A 141 -36.82 -13.43 18.95
C HIS A 141 -37.32 -12.65 20.17
N LEU A 142 -36.56 -11.63 20.58
CA LEU A 142 -37.05 -10.48 21.34
C LEU A 142 -36.48 -9.22 20.69
N SER A 143 -37.42 -8.45 20.14
CA SER A 143 -37.31 -7.04 19.78
C SER A 143 -36.62 -6.26 20.91
N ALA A 144 -35.63 -5.45 20.54
CA ALA A 144 -34.97 -4.56 21.48
C ALA A 144 -35.93 -3.43 21.84
N ASP A 145 -36.55 -3.53 23.03
CA ASP A 145 -37.26 -2.44 23.65
C ASP A 145 -36.29 -1.28 23.89
N TYR A 146 -36.64 -0.14 23.30
CA TYR A 146 -36.04 1.15 23.52
C TYR A 146 -36.25 1.57 24.98
N LEU A 147 -35.17 1.84 25.70
CA LEU A 147 -35.25 2.76 26.84
C LEU A 147 -35.42 4.18 26.29
N PRO A 148 -36.39 4.97 26.78
CA PRO A 148 -36.65 6.31 26.27
C PRO A 148 -35.44 7.22 26.54
N ASP A 149 -35.01 7.92 25.49
CA ASP A 149 -34.07 9.04 25.59
C ASP A 149 -34.67 10.09 26.52
N ASP A 150 -33.99 10.35 27.63
CA ASP A 150 -34.27 11.46 28.53
C ASP A 150 -34.01 12.77 27.77
N ALA A 151 -35.08 13.31 27.18
CA ALA A 151 -35.09 14.57 26.46
C ALA A 151 -34.97 15.73 27.48
N GLY A 152 -33.74 16.23 27.70
CA GLY A 152 -33.61 17.44 28.54
C GLY A 152 -32.23 17.88 29.02
N SER A 153 -31.11 17.24 28.66
CA SER A 153 -29.78 17.74 29.05
C SER A 153 -28.86 18.00 27.84
N PRO A 154 -28.33 19.22 27.65
CA PRO A 154 -27.39 19.49 26.57
C PRO A 154 -26.10 18.70 26.84
N SER A 155 -25.68 17.89 25.87
CA SER A 155 -24.44 17.12 25.98
C SER A 155 -23.25 18.05 26.27
N ARG A 156 -22.67 17.97 27.47
CA ARG A 156 -21.54 18.82 27.93
C ARG A 156 -20.19 18.44 27.29
N VAL A 157 -20.18 17.50 26.35
CA VAL A 157 -18.96 16.93 25.75
C VAL A 157 -19.08 16.93 24.23
N ASN A 158 -18.21 17.70 23.57
CA ASN A 158 -18.09 17.69 22.11
C ASN A 158 -16.98 16.72 21.69
N LYS A 159 -17.34 15.59 21.06
CA LYS A 159 -16.38 14.56 20.62
C LYS A 159 -15.98 14.77 19.17
N ILE A 160 -14.69 14.90 18.90
CA ILE A 160 -14.11 15.10 17.56
C ILE A 160 -13.09 13.98 17.29
N CYS A 161 -13.29 13.20 16.24
CA CYS A 161 -12.35 12.17 15.83
C CYS A 161 -11.43 12.69 14.71
N TRP A 162 -10.12 12.69 14.94
CA TRP A 162 -9.10 13.04 13.97
C TRP A 162 -8.41 11.77 13.49
N LYS A 163 -8.66 11.36 12.26
CA LYS A 163 -7.82 10.37 11.56
C LYS A 163 -7.17 11.06 10.39
N GLU A 164 -6.01 10.59 9.95
CA GLU A 164 -5.29 11.18 8.82
C GLU A 164 -6.14 11.27 7.53
N ILE A 165 -7.08 10.35 7.37
CA ILE A 165 -7.98 10.24 6.21
C ILE A 165 -9.33 10.95 6.48
N SER A 166 -9.52 11.56 7.66
CA SER A 166 -10.70 12.38 7.96
C SER A 166 -10.69 13.70 7.16
N PRO A 167 -11.85 14.23 6.75
CA PRO A 167 -11.94 15.49 6.01
C PRO A 167 -11.32 16.66 6.77
N MET A 168 -10.67 17.58 6.05
CA MET A 168 -9.97 18.73 6.63
C MET A 168 -10.82 19.55 7.61
N ARG A 169 -12.14 19.72 7.42
CA ARG A 169 -13.01 20.43 8.41
C ARG A 169 -13.08 19.78 9.80
N HIS A 170 -12.87 18.47 9.90
CA HIS A 170 -12.71 17.81 11.21
C HIS A 170 -11.29 17.97 11.79
N GLN A 171 -10.32 18.36 10.95
CA GLN A 171 -8.93 18.65 11.29
C GLN A 171 -8.59 20.17 11.35
N THR A 172 -9.52 21.06 10.97
CA THR A 172 -9.30 22.51 10.86
C THR A 172 -10.34 23.29 11.68
N LYS A 173 -10.84 22.73 12.79
CA LYS A 173 -11.22 23.65 13.87
C LYS A 173 -9.93 24.33 14.32
N ASP A 174 -9.65 25.49 13.73
CA ASP A 174 -8.57 26.35 14.16
C ASP A 174 -8.67 26.50 15.68
N PRO A 175 -7.58 26.27 16.44
CA PRO A 175 -7.62 26.44 17.89
C PRO A 175 -8.06 27.85 18.32
N LYS A 176 -7.99 28.83 17.40
CA LYS A 176 -8.31 30.23 17.62
C LYS A 176 -9.77 30.62 17.36
N THR A 177 -10.57 29.87 16.58
CA THR A 177 -11.92 30.33 16.16
C THR A 177 -13.09 29.48 16.64
N SER A 178 -12.85 28.41 17.41
CA SER A 178 -13.93 27.75 18.15
C SER A 178 -13.45 27.23 19.49
N ALA A 179 -13.22 28.13 20.44
CA ALA A 179 -13.32 27.74 21.85
C ALA A 179 -14.71 27.11 22.04
N PRO A 180 -14.84 25.94 22.68
CA PRO A 180 -16.15 25.46 23.06
C PRO A 180 -16.83 26.54 23.92
N THR A 181 -18.11 26.80 23.66
CA THR A 181 -18.94 27.68 24.49
C THR A 181 -18.75 27.31 25.96
N THR A 182 -18.66 28.32 26.82
CA THR A 182 -18.41 28.19 28.26
C THR A 182 -19.29 27.08 28.83
N GLY A 183 -18.67 25.98 29.32
CA GLY A 183 -19.39 24.81 29.86
C GLY A 183 -19.32 23.52 29.02
N ILE A 184 -18.82 23.55 27.78
CA ILE A 184 -18.63 22.34 26.94
C ILE A 184 -17.15 21.92 26.93
N ARG A 185 -16.86 20.65 27.23
CA ARG A 185 -15.50 20.08 27.10
C ARG A 185 -15.29 19.49 25.70
N GLY A 186 -14.24 19.91 25.01
CA GLY A 186 -13.87 19.37 23.70
C GLY A 186 -12.98 18.13 23.83
N LEU A 187 -13.50 16.94 23.50
CA LEU A 187 -12.74 15.70 23.40
C LEU A 187 -12.23 15.50 21.98
N VAL A 188 -10.93 15.39 21.78
CA VAL A 188 -10.30 15.07 20.49
C VAL A 188 -9.69 13.67 20.52
N GLN A 189 -10.32 12.73 19.82
CA GLN A 189 -9.73 11.40 19.60
C GLN A 189 -8.88 11.44 18.33
N ALA A 190 -7.56 11.55 18.46
CA ALA A 190 -6.66 11.60 17.31
C ALA A 190 -5.95 10.27 17.03
N SER A 191 -5.77 9.99 15.75
CA SER A 191 -5.00 8.86 15.20
C SER A 191 -3.86 9.30 14.27
N ARG A 192 -3.60 10.63 14.13
CA ARG A 192 -2.42 11.32 13.55
C ARG A 192 -2.75 12.82 13.36
N VAL A 193 -1.77 13.70 13.58
CA VAL A 193 -1.76 15.10 13.10
C VAL A 193 -0.37 15.35 12.50
N ARG A 194 -0.30 15.95 11.30
CA ARG A 194 0.92 16.19 10.52
C ARG A 194 1.99 16.92 11.38
N GLY A 195 3.21 16.37 11.45
CA GLY A 195 4.44 17.10 11.81
C GLY A 195 5.06 17.74 10.57
N LYS A 196 5.92 18.75 10.73
CA LYS A 196 6.47 19.55 9.61
C LYS A 196 7.28 18.73 8.58
N ASP A 197 7.83 17.57 8.96
CA ASP A 197 8.85 16.87 8.16
C ASP A 197 8.53 15.37 7.93
N GLY A 198 7.67 15.05 6.96
CA GLY A 198 7.57 13.67 6.47
C GLY A 198 6.82 12.66 7.37
N PHE A 199 6.68 11.42 6.89
CA PHE A 199 5.73 10.42 7.35
C PHE A 199 6.14 9.75 8.68
N LEU A 200 5.44 10.08 9.78
CA LEU A 200 5.54 9.40 11.07
C LEU A 200 4.41 8.33 11.25
N PRO A 201 4.66 7.23 12.00
CA PRO A 201 3.73 6.11 12.17
C PRO A 201 2.40 6.48 12.86
N TYR A 202 1.37 5.63 12.70
CA TYR A 202 -0.01 5.88 13.16
C TYR A 202 -0.09 5.97 14.69
N ILE A 203 -0.16 7.20 15.22
CA ILE A 203 -0.22 7.52 16.65
C ILE A 203 -1.69 7.60 17.11
N THR A 204 -2.15 6.65 17.93
CA THR A 204 -3.38 6.84 18.73
C THR A 204 -3.07 7.72 19.94
N ALA A 205 -3.46 8.99 19.90
CA ALA A 205 -3.41 9.90 21.05
C ALA A 205 -4.80 10.53 21.24
N GLN A 206 -5.42 10.31 22.40
CA GLN A 206 -6.72 10.89 22.72
C GLN A 206 -6.47 12.19 23.49
N VAL A 207 -6.48 13.32 22.79
CA VAL A 207 -6.29 14.64 23.39
C VAL A 207 -7.64 15.10 23.95
N LEU A 208 -7.73 15.20 25.27
CA LEU A 208 -8.98 15.51 25.96
C LEU A 208 -9.25 17.01 26.10
N THR A 209 -8.23 17.85 25.90
CA THR A 209 -8.28 19.33 25.70
C THR A 209 -6.84 19.82 25.44
N SER A 210 -6.62 21.12 25.19
CA SER A 210 -5.28 21.73 25.11
C SER A 210 -4.40 21.55 26.36
N SER A 211 -4.96 21.02 27.44
CA SER A 211 -4.28 20.84 28.74
C SER A 211 -4.31 19.40 29.25
N VAL A 212 -5.00 18.47 28.56
CA VAL A 212 -5.07 17.06 28.99
C VAL A 212 -4.83 16.15 27.80
N VAL A 213 -3.83 15.27 27.93
CA VAL A 213 -3.52 14.22 26.97
C VAL A 213 -3.75 12.85 27.62
N ILE A 214 -4.49 11.97 26.97
CA ILE A 214 -4.50 10.54 27.29
C ILE A 214 -3.71 9.81 26.21
N ASP A 215 -2.60 9.23 26.64
CA ASP A 215 -1.68 8.48 25.81
C ASP A 215 -1.86 6.98 26.06
N THR A 216 -2.42 6.26 25.08
CA THR A 216 -2.60 4.81 25.18
C THR A 216 -1.28 4.03 25.08
N GLY A 217 -0.18 4.68 24.68
CA GLY A 217 1.11 4.03 24.46
C GLY A 217 1.19 3.14 23.21
N ARG A 218 0.10 3.05 22.43
CA ARG A 218 -0.01 2.14 21.29
C ARG A 218 -0.08 2.91 19.98
N ALA A 219 0.45 2.29 18.94
CA ALA A 219 0.44 2.78 17.57
C ALA A 219 0.30 1.62 16.59
N LYS A 220 -0.30 1.88 15.42
CA LYS A 220 -0.17 0.95 14.29
C LYS A 220 1.05 1.36 13.48
N VAL A 221 1.92 0.41 13.20
CA VAL A 221 3.14 0.63 12.43
C VAL A 221 3.03 -0.19 11.16
N LYS A 222 3.20 0.49 10.03
CA LYS A 222 3.43 -0.15 8.75
C LYS A 222 4.94 -0.38 8.63
N SER A 223 5.33 -1.62 8.39
CA SER A 223 6.72 -2.02 8.17
C SER A 223 6.81 -2.97 6.99
N TYR A 224 8.02 -3.20 6.49
CA TYR A 224 8.28 -4.15 5.42
C TYR A 224 8.97 -5.40 5.97
N ASP A 225 8.47 -6.58 5.61
CA ASP A 225 9.12 -7.86 5.92
C ASP A 225 9.89 -8.34 4.68
N PRO A 226 11.24 -8.30 4.69
CA PRO A 226 12.05 -8.66 3.53
C PRO A 226 12.04 -10.16 3.24
N HIS A 227 11.76 -11.02 4.21
CA HIS A 227 11.64 -12.46 3.95
C HIS A 227 10.32 -12.78 3.27
N LEU A 228 9.28 -12.04 3.62
CA LEU A 228 7.98 -12.19 2.98
C LEU A 228 7.83 -11.34 1.71
N LYS A 229 8.69 -10.36 1.44
CA LYS A 229 8.51 -9.36 0.38
C LYS A 229 7.13 -8.69 0.47
N THR A 230 6.70 -8.34 1.69
CA THR A 230 5.32 -7.91 1.94
C THR A 230 5.28 -6.90 3.07
N SER A 231 4.42 -5.89 2.93
CA SER A 231 4.16 -4.94 4.00
C SER A 231 3.38 -5.57 5.13
N THR A 232 3.66 -5.18 6.36
CA THR A 232 2.93 -5.62 7.54
C THR A 232 2.30 -4.42 8.21
N LEU A 233 1.14 -4.62 8.82
CA LEU A 233 0.47 -3.60 9.63
C LEU A 233 0.20 -4.16 11.01
N GLN A 234 1.05 -3.80 11.96
CA GLN A 234 1.02 -4.36 13.31
C GLN A 234 0.79 -3.28 14.35
N GLU A 235 0.13 -3.66 15.44
CA GLU A 235 -0.03 -2.79 16.59
C GLU A 235 1.16 -2.98 17.55
N SER A 236 1.94 -1.93 17.74
CA SER A 236 3.14 -1.92 18.56
C SER A 236 3.09 -0.86 19.65
N TRP A 237 4.00 -0.97 20.62
CA TRP A 237 4.26 0.09 21.58
C TRP A 237 4.98 1.25 20.90
N ILE A 238 4.69 2.46 21.35
CA ILE A 238 5.36 3.68 20.87
C ILE A 238 6.77 3.76 21.44
N SER A 239 7.59 4.65 20.90
CA SER A 239 8.90 4.94 21.49
C SER A 239 8.80 5.87 22.71
N GLN A 240 9.82 5.88 23.56
CA GLN A 240 9.94 6.83 24.68
C GLN A 240 9.93 8.29 24.16
N ALA A 241 10.63 8.55 23.05
CA ALA A 241 10.60 9.84 22.38
C ALA A 241 9.17 10.23 21.93
N SER A 242 8.38 9.27 21.43
CA SER A 242 6.99 9.51 21.06
C SER A 242 6.12 9.85 22.27
N ALA A 243 6.29 9.12 23.39
CA ALA A 243 5.59 9.41 24.65
C ALA A 243 5.92 10.82 25.16
N LYS A 244 7.21 11.21 25.13
CA LYS A 244 7.68 12.55 25.48
C LYS A 244 7.07 13.64 24.58
N GLN A 245 7.01 13.40 23.27
CA GLN A 245 6.36 14.32 22.33
C GLN A 245 4.86 14.47 22.59
N ARG A 246 4.16 13.37 22.93
CA ARG A 246 2.73 13.39 23.29
C ARG A 246 2.50 14.18 24.58
N LYS A 247 3.32 13.96 25.61
CA LYS A 247 3.31 14.76 26.85
C LYS A 247 3.45 16.26 26.56
N GLY A 248 4.38 16.64 25.68
CA GLY A 248 4.60 18.04 25.27
C GLY A 248 3.41 18.72 24.59
N ARG A 249 2.36 17.99 24.17
CA ARG A 249 1.14 18.58 23.62
C ARG A 249 0.25 19.22 24.69
N ALA A 250 0.30 18.75 25.93
CA ALA A 250 -0.51 19.26 27.03
C ALA A 250 -0.01 20.62 27.59
N GLY A 251 1.28 20.94 27.38
CA GLY A 251 1.94 22.09 28.00
C GLY A 251 2.08 23.33 27.10
N ARG A 252 1.39 23.40 25.96
CA ARG A 252 1.63 24.47 24.97
C ARG A 252 1.05 25.83 25.35
N CYS A 253 -0.13 25.85 25.97
CA CYS A 253 -0.83 27.10 26.29
C CYS A 253 -0.85 27.39 27.80
N LYS A 254 -0.86 26.34 28.62
CA LYS A 254 -0.84 26.40 30.09
C LYS A 254 -0.31 25.08 30.64
N ALA A 255 -0.06 25.03 31.94
CA ALA A 255 0.24 23.78 32.62
C ALA A 255 -0.84 22.73 32.31
N GLY A 256 -0.40 21.53 31.92
CA GLY A 256 -1.29 20.46 31.50
C GLY A 256 -0.80 19.10 31.97
N VAL A 257 -1.69 18.11 31.91
CA VAL A 257 -1.48 16.76 32.42
C VAL A 257 -1.49 15.75 31.28
N CYS A 258 -0.55 14.82 31.28
CA CYS A 258 -0.51 13.70 30.34
C CYS A 258 -0.64 12.38 31.11
N PHE A 259 -1.73 11.67 30.87
CA PHE A 259 -1.98 10.35 31.42
C PHE A 259 -1.45 9.30 30.46
N HIS A 260 -0.40 8.58 30.87
CA HIS A 260 0.12 7.44 30.14
C HIS A 260 -0.57 6.15 30.63
N LEU A 261 -1.25 5.43 29.73
CA LEU A 261 -1.94 4.17 30.05
C LEU A 261 -0.98 2.96 29.96
N PHE A 262 0.23 3.12 30.50
CA PHE A 262 1.24 2.10 30.61
C PHE A 262 2.10 2.32 31.86
N SER A 263 2.60 1.25 32.47
CA SER A 263 3.44 1.33 33.66
C SER A 263 4.81 1.94 33.35
N ARG A 264 5.50 2.46 34.38
CA ARG A 264 6.90 2.94 34.25
C ARG A 264 7.82 1.83 33.74
N ARG A 265 7.68 0.62 34.29
CA ARG A 265 8.38 -0.58 33.78
C ARG A 265 8.13 -0.79 32.29
N ARG A 266 6.90 -0.61 31.79
CA ARG A 266 6.62 -0.71 30.35
C ARG A 266 7.33 0.39 29.58
N HIS A 267 7.30 1.64 30.05
CA HIS A 267 7.99 2.77 29.42
C HIS A 267 9.51 2.56 29.32
N GLU A 268 10.15 2.10 30.39
CA GLU A 268 11.58 1.77 30.43
C GLU A 268 11.97 0.69 29.42
N ASN A 269 11.05 -0.26 29.15
CA ASN A 269 11.23 -1.32 28.16
C ASN A 269 10.76 -0.91 26.73
N MET A 270 10.31 0.32 26.50
CA MET A 270 10.02 0.81 25.14
C MET A 270 11.31 1.24 24.45
N CYS A 271 11.34 1.12 23.12
CA CYS A 271 12.45 1.63 22.32
C CYS A 271 12.62 3.16 22.54
N PRO A 272 13.85 3.67 22.61
CA PRO A 272 14.08 5.10 22.84
C PRO A 272 13.54 5.94 21.68
N PHE A 273 13.75 5.49 20.44
CA PHE A 273 13.33 6.17 19.20
C PHE A 273 12.51 5.23 18.30
N VAL A 274 11.84 5.82 17.30
CA VAL A 274 11.16 5.05 16.25
C VAL A 274 12.21 4.54 15.25
N GLU A 275 12.02 3.33 14.74
CA GLU A 275 12.86 2.77 13.69
C GLU A 275 12.86 3.64 12.42
N SER A 276 14.04 3.77 11.81
CA SER A 276 14.25 4.58 10.61
C SER A 276 13.34 4.12 9.46
N GLU A 277 12.85 5.06 8.66
CA GLU A 277 12.04 4.76 7.47
C GLU A 277 12.78 3.86 6.49
N LEU A 278 14.09 4.10 6.31
CA LEU A 278 14.97 3.33 5.44
C LEU A 278 14.97 1.83 5.75
N ILE A 279 14.68 1.42 6.98
CA ILE A 279 14.67 0.00 7.38
C ILE A 279 13.29 -0.64 7.17
N ARG A 280 12.24 0.17 7.27
CA ARG A 280 10.85 -0.30 7.36
C ARG A 280 10.04 -0.12 6.06
N THR A 281 10.64 0.39 4.99
CA THR A 281 9.99 0.55 3.68
C THR A 281 10.69 -0.27 2.60
N PRO A 282 9.97 -0.62 1.52
CA PRO A 282 10.60 -1.07 0.27
C PRO A 282 11.62 -0.04 -0.26
N LEU A 283 12.63 -0.50 -1.00
CA LEU A 283 13.82 0.29 -1.35
C LEU A 283 14.02 0.51 -2.85
N GLU A 284 13.04 0.18 -3.68
CA GLU A 284 13.14 0.26 -5.13
C GLU A 284 13.37 1.71 -5.60
N GLU A 285 12.65 2.66 -5.01
CA GLU A 285 12.77 4.08 -5.36
C GLU A 285 14.17 4.62 -5.00
N ILE A 286 14.66 4.33 -3.78
CA ILE A 286 15.99 4.81 -3.37
C ILE A 286 17.10 4.15 -4.20
N CYS A 287 16.97 2.88 -4.58
CA CYS A 287 17.93 2.20 -5.46
C CYS A 287 18.01 2.88 -6.83
N LEU A 288 16.86 3.20 -7.45
CA LEU A 288 16.83 3.96 -8.70
C LEU A 288 17.46 5.34 -8.56
N GLN A 289 17.17 6.07 -7.48
CA GLN A 289 17.75 7.40 -7.26
C GLN A 289 19.27 7.33 -7.05
N CYS A 290 19.79 6.30 -6.36
CA CYS A 290 21.23 6.12 -6.17
C CYS A 290 21.96 6.02 -7.52
N LYS A 291 21.44 5.23 -8.46
CA LYS A 291 22.01 5.11 -9.81
C LYS A 291 21.79 6.37 -10.64
N ARG A 292 20.58 6.96 -10.63
CA ARG A 292 20.27 8.19 -11.37
C ARG A 292 21.19 9.35 -10.98
N LEU A 293 21.50 9.49 -9.69
CA LEU A 293 22.38 10.52 -9.15
C LEU A 293 23.87 10.13 -9.20
N LYS A 294 24.21 8.96 -9.77
CA LYS A 294 25.57 8.43 -9.87
C LYS A 294 26.29 8.32 -8.52
N LEU A 295 25.54 8.02 -7.45
CA LEU A 295 26.08 7.85 -6.10
C LEU A 295 26.65 6.44 -5.86
N ALA A 296 26.22 5.48 -6.67
CA ALA A 296 26.62 4.08 -6.61
C ALA A 296 26.85 3.53 -8.04
N PRO A 297 27.96 3.88 -8.71
CA PRO A 297 28.19 3.54 -10.10
C PRO A 297 28.52 2.06 -10.32
N GLY A 298 29.08 1.35 -9.34
CA GLY A 298 29.39 -0.07 -9.47
C GLY A 298 28.18 -1.00 -9.56
N GLY A 299 28.43 -2.24 -9.95
CA GLY A 299 27.49 -3.36 -9.92
C GLY A 299 27.06 -3.73 -8.49
N PRO A 300 26.26 -4.80 -8.32
CA PRO A 300 25.66 -5.14 -7.02
C PRO A 300 26.69 -5.67 -6.01
N ASP A 301 27.73 -6.34 -6.51
CA ASP A 301 28.80 -6.92 -5.70
C ASP A 301 30.05 -6.02 -5.62
N ASP A 302 30.03 -4.88 -6.31
CA ASP A 302 31.14 -3.94 -6.36
C ASP A 302 31.21 -3.07 -5.09
N PRO A 303 32.42 -2.61 -4.68
CA PRO A 303 32.62 -1.80 -3.48
C PRO A 303 31.97 -0.41 -3.53
N ASP A 304 31.62 0.06 -4.73
CA ASP A 304 30.88 1.29 -5.02
C ASP A 304 29.46 1.01 -5.57
N GLY A 305 28.97 -0.22 -5.40
CA GLY A 305 27.61 -0.64 -5.71
C GLY A 305 26.54 -0.13 -4.75
N ILE A 306 25.26 -0.27 -5.13
CA ILE A 306 24.12 0.14 -4.30
C ILE A 306 24.16 -0.48 -2.88
N PRO A 307 24.42 -1.79 -2.70
CA PRO A 307 24.50 -2.39 -1.36
C PRO A 307 25.61 -1.77 -0.50
N ALA A 308 26.78 -1.52 -1.08
CA ALA A 308 27.92 -0.90 -0.40
C ALA A 308 27.70 0.59 -0.10
N PHE A 309 26.94 1.30 -0.94
CA PHE A 309 26.54 2.68 -0.67
C PHE A 309 25.54 2.76 0.48
N LEU A 310 24.47 1.95 0.45
CA LEU A 310 23.43 1.97 1.49
C LEU A 310 23.91 1.46 2.86
N SER A 311 24.96 0.62 2.89
CA SER A 311 25.56 0.16 4.15
C SER A 311 26.27 1.28 4.92
N LYS A 312 26.63 2.39 4.25
CA LYS A 312 27.26 3.58 4.85
C LYS A 312 26.26 4.51 5.54
N ALA A 313 24.96 4.26 5.43
CA ALA A 313 23.93 5.07 6.07
C ALA A 313 24.03 5.01 7.61
N MET A 314 23.61 6.09 8.29
CA MET A 314 23.60 6.16 9.77
C MET A 314 22.86 4.98 10.43
N THR A 315 21.82 4.46 9.76
CA THR A 315 21.21 3.20 10.15
C THR A 315 20.97 2.39 8.89
N PRO A 316 21.87 1.43 8.55
CA PRO A 316 21.81 0.73 7.29
C PRO A 316 20.57 -0.17 7.21
N PRO A 317 19.95 -0.31 6.02
CA PRO A 317 18.84 -1.22 5.81
C PRO A 317 19.30 -2.67 5.88
N HIS A 318 18.35 -3.59 6.07
CA HIS A 318 18.61 -5.01 5.99
C HIS A 318 19.08 -5.38 4.56
N SER A 319 20.19 -6.12 4.43
CA SER A 319 20.76 -6.51 3.13
C SER A 319 19.75 -7.17 2.20
N LYS A 320 18.93 -8.08 2.74
CA LYS A 320 17.83 -8.71 2.00
C LYS A 320 16.80 -7.72 1.43
N SER A 321 16.52 -6.60 2.10
CA SER A 321 15.63 -5.56 1.57
C SER A 321 16.23 -4.90 0.33
N VAL A 322 17.53 -4.62 0.34
CA VAL A 322 18.25 -4.06 -0.81
C VAL A 322 18.24 -5.05 -1.96
N LEU A 323 18.62 -6.31 -1.72
CA LEU A 323 18.62 -7.35 -2.77
C LEU A 323 17.22 -7.57 -3.38
N ASN A 324 16.17 -7.57 -2.56
CA ASN A 324 14.80 -7.70 -3.07
C ASN A 324 14.39 -6.51 -3.95
N ALA A 325 14.88 -5.31 -3.65
CA ALA A 325 14.61 -4.12 -4.44
C ALA A 325 15.35 -4.19 -5.79
N LEU A 326 16.63 -4.62 -5.79
CA LEU A 326 17.39 -4.82 -7.03
C LEU A 326 16.74 -5.90 -7.92
N GLU A 327 16.38 -7.05 -7.34
CA GLU A 327 15.68 -8.14 -8.03
C GLU A 327 14.39 -7.64 -8.69
N LEU A 328 13.58 -6.85 -7.96
CA LEU A 328 12.35 -6.29 -8.52
C LEU A 328 12.60 -5.27 -9.64
N LEU A 329 13.64 -4.45 -9.54
CA LEU A 329 13.97 -3.47 -10.58
C LEU A 329 14.47 -4.17 -11.86
N VAL A 330 15.22 -5.26 -11.73
CA VAL A 330 15.60 -6.13 -12.85
C VAL A 330 14.36 -6.81 -13.45
N ASP A 331 13.47 -7.39 -12.63
CA ASP A 331 12.22 -8.00 -13.09
C ASP A 331 11.31 -7.01 -13.85
N LEU A 332 11.31 -5.74 -13.43
CA LEU A 332 10.59 -4.68 -14.12
C LEU A 332 11.24 -4.27 -15.45
N GLY A 333 12.51 -4.63 -15.67
CA GLY A 333 13.34 -4.19 -16.79
C GLY A 333 13.87 -2.77 -16.61
N ALA A 334 13.90 -2.25 -15.37
CA ALA A 334 14.37 -0.91 -15.04
C ALA A 334 15.90 -0.87 -14.83
N MET A 335 16.50 -2.00 -14.45
CA MET A 335 17.95 -2.15 -14.38
C MET A 335 18.37 -3.37 -15.19
N ASP A 336 19.58 -3.29 -15.72
CA ASP A 336 20.25 -4.42 -16.35
C ASP A 336 20.71 -5.44 -15.30
N GLU A 337 20.58 -6.73 -15.59
CA GLU A 337 20.83 -7.81 -14.62
C GLU A 337 22.33 -7.94 -14.30
N GLU A 338 23.19 -7.81 -15.31
CA GLU A 338 24.64 -8.02 -15.19
C GLU A 338 25.33 -6.77 -14.64
N THR A 339 25.06 -5.61 -15.25
CA THR A 339 25.74 -4.34 -14.92
C THR A 339 25.06 -3.58 -13.78
N ASN A 340 23.79 -3.87 -13.46
CA ASN A 340 22.95 -3.06 -12.56
C ASN A 340 22.85 -1.58 -12.97
N GLU A 341 23.10 -1.26 -14.24
CA GLU A 341 22.89 0.07 -14.80
C GLU A 341 21.42 0.32 -15.14
N LEU A 342 21.03 1.60 -15.14
CA LEU A 342 19.67 1.99 -15.51
C LEU A 342 19.44 1.76 -17.00
N THR A 343 18.40 1.00 -17.32
CA THR A 343 17.87 0.91 -18.70
C THR A 343 17.15 2.21 -19.07
N ASP A 344 16.75 2.40 -20.33
CA ASP A 344 15.93 3.54 -20.74
C ASP A 344 14.61 3.62 -19.96
N LEU A 345 14.02 2.47 -19.65
CA LEU A 345 12.86 2.37 -18.76
C LEU A 345 13.24 2.83 -17.34
N GLY A 346 14.38 2.38 -16.79
CA GLY A 346 14.88 2.81 -15.49
C GLY A 346 15.11 4.31 -15.40
N GLN A 347 15.66 4.91 -16.45
CA GLN A 347 15.85 6.36 -16.55
C GLN A 347 14.49 7.08 -16.48
N CYS A 348 13.51 6.64 -17.28
CA CYS A 348 12.16 7.20 -17.24
C CYS A 348 11.49 7.03 -15.86
N LEU A 349 11.59 5.85 -15.26
CA LEU A 349 11.00 5.56 -13.94
C LEU A 349 11.63 6.39 -12.83
N SER A 350 12.96 6.51 -12.85
CA SER A 350 13.70 7.31 -11.88
C SER A 350 13.36 8.80 -11.97
N ALA A 351 12.91 9.28 -13.14
CA ALA A 351 12.47 10.66 -13.39
C ALA A 351 11.05 10.97 -12.88
N LEU A 352 10.23 9.96 -12.63
CA LEU A 352 8.85 10.11 -12.16
C LEU A 352 8.77 10.14 -10.63
N SER A 353 7.88 11.00 -10.10
CA SER A 353 7.53 11.04 -8.67
C SER A 353 6.53 9.93 -8.30
N LEU A 354 6.77 8.70 -8.74
CA LEU A 354 5.90 7.53 -8.54
C LEU A 354 6.74 6.28 -8.25
N GLU A 355 6.17 5.35 -7.48
CA GLU A 355 6.77 4.04 -7.27
C GLU A 355 7.00 3.32 -8.62
N PRO A 356 8.09 2.56 -8.80
CA PRO A 356 8.49 2.02 -10.12
C PRO A 356 7.41 1.21 -10.84
N ARG A 357 6.65 0.40 -10.10
CA ARG A 357 5.50 -0.38 -10.62
C ARG A 357 4.40 0.52 -11.18
N VAL A 358 4.04 1.54 -10.40
CA VAL A 358 3.00 2.51 -10.76
C VAL A 358 3.49 3.41 -11.91
N GLY A 359 4.78 3.79 -11.91
CA GLY A 359 5.43 4.48 -13.03
C GLY A 359 5.37 3.67 -14.32
N LYS A 360 5.65 2.36 -14.26
CA LYS A 360 5.57 1.46 -15.43
C LYS A 360 4.14 1.36 -15.98
N MET A 361 3.13 1.32 -15.11
CA MET A 361 1.71 1.43 -15.53
C MET A 361 1.47 2.70 -16.35
N VAL A 362 1.99 3.85 -15.89
CA VAL A 362 1.82 5.13 -16.59
C VAL A 362 2.57 5.13 -17.92
N LEU A 363 3.82 4.70 -17.96
CA LEU A 363 4.60 4.64 -19.20
C LEU A 363 3.94 3.71 -20.23
N MET A 364 3.55 2.50 -19.82
CA MET A 364 2.87 1.54 -20.69
C MET A 364 1.50 2.05 -21.18
N SER A 365 0.79 2.82 -20.37
CA SER A 365 -0.50 3.38 -20.77
C SER A 365 -0.43 4.35 -21.96
N ASN A 366 0.74 4.96 -22.24
CA ASN A 366 0.96 5.74 -23.45
C ASN A 366 0.92 4.87 -24.71
N LEU A 367 1.50 3.67 -24.65
CA LEU A 367 1.46 2.67 -25.72
C LEU A 367 0.06 2.04 -25.86
N ILE A 368 -0.65 1.81 -24.74
CA ILE A 368 -2.01 1.23 -24.76
C ILE A 368 -3.04 2.25 -25.27
N GLY A 369 -2.85 3.54 -24.99
CA GLY A 369 -3.77 4.59 -25.40
C GLY A 369 -4.70 5.13 -24.30
N CYS A 370 -4.32 4.97 -23.04
CA CYS A 370 -5.10 5.40 -21.86
C CYS A 370 -4.31 6.27 -20.86
N ALA A 371 -3.31 7.03 -21.33
CA ALA A 371 -2.33 7.73 -20.50
C ALA A 371 -2.95 8.68 -19.47
N ARG A 372 -3.98 9.45 -19.85
CA ARG A 372 -4.69 10.39 -18.98
C ARG A 372 -5.34 9.71 -17.77
N ALA A 373 -6.08 8.64 -18.03
CA ALA A 373 -6.76 7.89 -17.00
C ALA A 373 -5.78 7.15 -16.11
N SER A 374 -4.80 6.47 -16.69
CA SER A 374 -3.78 5.72 -15.95
C SER A 374 -2.91 6.63 -15.09
N SER A 375 -2.53 7.82 -15.55
CA SER A 375 -1.84 8.83 -14.73
C SER A 375 -2.70 9.27 -13.53
N SER A 376 -4.01 9.42 -13.73
CA SER A 376 -4.93 9.80 -12.67
C SER A 376 -5.12 8.67 -11.64
N MET A 377 -5.21 7.41 -12.11
CA MET A 377 -5.23 6.23 -11.25
C MET A 377 -3.92 6.08 -10.46
N ALA A 378 -2.77 6.23 -11.12
CA ALA A 378 -1.44 6.16 -10.51
C ALA A 378 -1.30 7.10 -9.32
N VAL A 379 -1.59 8.39 -9.52
CA VAL A 379 -1.48 9.39 -8.45
C VAL A 379 -2.45 9.11 -7.30
N ALA A 380 -3.68 8.67 -7.61
CA ALA A 380 -4.66 8.30 -6.58
C ALA A 380 -4.19 7.09 -5.75
N MET A 381 -3.50 6.13 -6.37
CA MET A 381 -2.93 4.95 -5.71
C MET A 381 -1.73 5.30 -4.83
N SER A 382 -0.80 6.12 -5.34
CA SER A 382 0.47 6.44 -4.65
C SER A 382 0.32 7.42 -3.48
N TYR A 383 -0.73 8.25 -3.46
CA TYR A 383 -0.92 9.22 -2.38
C TYR A 383 -1.83 8.72 -1.25
N LYS A 384 -3.14 8.94 -1.36
CA LYS A 384 -4.16 8.61 -0.35
C LYS A 384 -5.47 8.34 -1.04
N SER A 385 -6.28 7.48 -0.44
CA SER A 385 -7.64 7.24 -0.91
C SER A 385 -8.43 8.56 -1.00
N PRO A 386 -9.20 8.78 -2.09
CA PRO A 386 -10.10 9.93 -2.21
C PRO A 386 -11.30 9.84 -1.26
N PHE A 387 -11.57 8.65 -0.70
CA PHE A 387 -12.67 8.42 0.23
C PHE A 387 -12.29 8.81 1.66
N ALA A 388 -13.21 9.48 2.35
CA ALA A 388 -13.06 9.83 3.76
C ALA A 388 -13.29 8.61 4.65
N VAL A 389 -12.59 8.56 5.79
CA VAL A 389 -12.91 7.57 6.82
C VAL A 389 -14.17 7.98 7.56
N THR A 390 -15.20 7.13 7.46
CA THR A 390 -16.51 7.38 8.07
C THR A 390 -16.66 6.67 9.42
N PRO A 391 -17.51 7.21 10.32
CA PRO A 391 -17.95 6.48 11.51
C PRO A 391 -18.63 5.17 11.14
N VAL A 392 -18.62 4.20 12.06
CA VAL A 392 -19.22 2.88 11.83
C VAL A 392 -20.70 2.96 11.45
N SER A 393 -21.45 3.91 12.05
CA SER A 393 -22.86 4.17 11.73
C SER A 393 -23.09 4.56 10.26
N MET A 394 -22.15 5.29 9.66
CA MET A 394 -22.25 5.78 8.28
C MET A 394 -21.53 4.88 7.28
N ARG A 395 -20.98 3.74 7.72
CA ARG A 395 -20.16 2.88 6.87
C ARG A 395 -20.94 2.31 5.69
N ARG A 396 -22.16 1.82 5.92
CA ARG A 396 -23.02 1.28 4.85
C ARG A 396 -23.35 2.34 3.79
N ALA A 397 -23.66 3.56 4.22
CA ALA A 397 -23.93 4.67 3.30
C ALA A 397 -22.68 5.04 2.46
N ALA A 398 -21.51 5.05 3.09
CA ALA A 398 -20.24 5.30 2.40
C ALA A 398 -19.88 4.18 1.42
N ASP A 399 -20.10 2.93 1.80
CA ASP A 399 -19.90 1.76 0.95
C ASP A 399 -20.82 1.84 -0.28
N ASN A 400 -22.10 2.21 -0.10
CA ASN A 400 -23.03 2.40 -1.21
C ASN A 400 -22.60 3.51 -2.18
N VAL A 401 -22.12 4.65 -1.66
CA VAL A 401 -21.58 5.72 -2.51
C VAL A 401 -20.34 5.24 -3.28
N LYS A 402 -19.46 4.48 -2.62
CA LYS A 402 -18.29 3.89 -3.28
C LYS A 402 -18.70 2.89 -4.38
N LEU A 403 -19.72 2.08 -4.15
CA LEU A 403 -20.29 1.18 -5.17
C LEU A 403 -20.87 1.97 -6.35
N ASN A 404 -21.59 3.06 -6.10
CA ASN A 404 -22.13 3.91 -7.16
C ASN A 404 -21.02 4.50 -8.03
N PHE A 405 -19.93 5.00 -7.43
CA PHE A 405 -18.77 5.47 -8.19
C PHE A 405 -18.02 4.35 -8.93
N SER A 406 -18.14 3.11 -8.46
CA SER A 406 -17.49 1.98 -9.12
C SER A 406 -18.09 1.67 -10.47
N ASP A 407 -19.35 2.04 -10.72
CA ASP A 407 -20.04 1.79 -12.00
C ASP A 407 -19.88 0.34 -12.49
N SER A 408 -20.01 -0.62 -11.56
CA SER A 408 -19.84 -2.05 -11.82
C SER A 408 -18.47 -2.45 -12.40
N SER A 409 -17.45 -1.60 -12.28
CA SER A 409 -16.09 -1.86 -12.80
C SER A 409 -15.31 -2.91 -12.01
N GLU A 410 -15.76 -3.26 -10.81
CA GLU A 410 -15.06 -4.18 -9.89
C GLU A 410 -13.58 -3.80 -9.68
N SER A 411 -13.29 -2.50 -9.64
CA SER A 411 -11.92 -1.95 -9.57
C SER A 411 -11.82 -0.73 -8.66
N ASP A 412 -10.95 -0.78 -7.66
CA ASP A 412 -10.66 0.38 -6.79
C ASP A 412 -10.02 1.53 -7.57
N GLN A 413 -9.14 1.19 -8.52
CA GLN A 413 -8.42 2.12 -9.37
C GLN A 413 -9.39 2.88 -10.28
N ILE A 414 -10.27 2.16 -10.99
CA ILE A 414 -11.29 2.77 -11.85
C ILE A 414 -12.31 3.55 -11.02
N THR A 415 -12.71 3.04 -9.84
CA THR A 415 -13.57 3.79 -8.90
C THR A 415 -12.95 5.13 -8.51
N SER A 416 -11.65 5.15 -8.21
CA SER A 416 -10.93 6.38 -7.86
C SER A 416 -10.84 7.34 -9.06
N LEU A 417 -10.64 6.82 -10.27
CA LEU A 417 -10.70 7.59 -11.51
C LEU A 417 -12.07 8.25 -11.72
N ASN A 418 -13.16 7.50 -11.51
CA ASN A 418 -14.53 8.00 -11.66
C ASN A 418 -14.82 9.13 -10.66
N VAL A 419 -14.34 9.00 -9.42
CA VAL A 419 -14.40 10.08 -8.43
C VAL A 419 -13.65 11.32 -8.91
N LEU A 420 -12.43 11.16 -9.46
CA LEU A 420 -11.65 12.29 -9.97
C LEU A 420 -12.32 12.98 -11.16
N LYS A 421 -12.94 12.23 -12.07
CA LYS A 421 -13.73 12.79 -13.17
C LYS A 421 -14.92 13.60 -12.66
N ALA A 422 -15.65 13.05 -11.69
CA ALA A 422 -16.79 13.74 -11.09
C ALA A 422 -16.33 15.00 -10.33
N TYR A 423 -15.20 14.94 -9.63
CA TYR A 423 -14.57 16.09 -8.98
C TYR A 423 -14.17 17.18 -9.99
N ASP A 424 -13.52 16.81 -11.09
CA ASP A 424 -13.12 17.74 -12.16
C ASP A 424 -14.36 18.40 -12.81
N ALA A 425 -15.44 17.64 -13.01
CA ALA A 425 -16.71 18.17 -13.54
C ALA A 425 -17.40 19.14 -12.56
N MET A 426 -17.47 18.79 -11.28
CA MET A 426 -18.04 19.65 -10.24
C MET A 426 -17.22 20.92 -10.00
N SER A 427 -15.89 20.82 -10.11
CA SER A 427 -14.99 21.97 -9.99
C SER A 427 -15.13 22.96 -11.14
N LYS A 428 -15.60 22.53 -12.32
CA LYS A 428 -15.88 23.42 -13.46
C LYS A 428 -17.25 24.08 -13.38
N ARG A 429 -18.24 23.41 -12.78
CA ARG A 429 -19.65 23.86 -12.74
C ARG A 429 -19.99 24.70 -11.52
N GLY A 430 -19.34 24.46 -10.38
CA GLY A 430 -19.73 25.04 -9.10
C GLY A 430 -18.62 25.85 -8.44
N GLY A 431 -19.02 26.76 -7.54
CA GLY A 431 -18.09 27.45 -6.65
C GLY A 431 -17.48 26.51 -5.60
N MET A 432 -16.40 26.96 -4.96
CA MET A 432 -15.65 26.19 -3.94
C MET A 432 -16.55 25.63 -2.82
N GLY A 433 -17.54 26.39 -2.37
CA GLY A 433 -18.50 25.95 -1.34
C GLY A 433 -19.35 24.75 -1.78
N ALA A 434 -19.83 24.76 -3.03
CA ALA A 434 -20.62 23.68 -3.61
C ALA A 434 -19.77 22.41 -3.80
N LEU A 435 -18.52 22.56 -4.25
CA LEU A 435 -17.58 21.45 -4.39
C LEU A 435 -17.28 20.76 -3.05
N GLN A 436 -17.07 21.55 -1.99
CA GLN A 436 -16.90 21.02 -0.64
C GLN A 436 -18.17 20.32 -0.11
N ALA A 437 -19.35 20.87 -0.38
CA ALA A 437 -20.61 20.24 -0.02
C ALA A 437 -20.80 18.90 -0.74
N TRP A 438 -20.53 18.87 -2.05
CA TRP A 438 -20.57 17.64 -2.84
C TRP A 438 -19.61 16.58 -2.30
N CYS A 439 -18.37 16.96 -1.96
CA CYS A 439 -17.42 16.02 -1.35
C CYS A 439 -17.96 15.45 -0.02
N ARG A 440 -18.56 16.29 0.84
CA ARG A 440 -19.14 15.83 2.11
C ARG A 440 -20.29 14.84 1.88
N ASN A 441 -21.22 15.17 0.99
CA ASN A 441 -22.39 14.34 0.70
C ASN A 441 -22.01 12.98 0.10
N ASN A 442 -20.86 12.90 -0.56
CA ASN A 442 -20.33 11.69 -1.18
C ASN A 442 -19.24 10.98 -0.36
N PHE A 443 -19.06 11.34 0.92
CA PHE A 443 -18.03 10.75 1.78
C PHE A 443 -16.61 10.84 1.20
N LEU A 444 -16.29 11.95 0.52
CA LEU A 444 -14.99 12.20 -0.10
C LEU A 444 -14.14 13.16 0.72
N ASN A 445 -12.82 12.95 0.67
CA ASN A 445 -11.85 13.82 1.30
C ASN A 445 -11.44 14.95 0.34
N PHE A 446 -12.03 16.13 0.52
CA PHE A 446 -11.75 17.31 -0.32
C PHE A 446 -10.27 17.68 -0.37
N SER A 447 -9.56 17.65 0.77
CA SER A 447 -8.12 17.95 0.82
C SER A 447 -7.28 16.92 0.07
N SER A 448 -7.62 15.64 0.16
CA SER A 448 -6.95 14.59 -0.62
C SER A 448 -7.18 14.80 -2.11
N LEU A 449 -8.42 15.08 -2.53
CA LEU A 449 -8.75 15.31 -3.95
C LEU A 449 -8.01 16.51 -4.53
N ARG A 450 -7.90 17.60 -3.77
CA ARG A 450 -7.11 18.77 -4.17
C ARG A 450 -5.63 18.41 -4.36
N MET A 451 -5.04 17.72 -3.38
CA MET A 451 -3.64 17.28 -3.47
C MET A 451 -3.42 16.32 -4.65
N ILE A 452 -4.34 15.37 -4.89
CA ILE A 452 -4.28 14.47 -6.05
C ILE A 452 -4.32 15.26 -7.35
N SER A 453 -5.15 16.32 -7.44
CA SER A 453 -5.19 17.19 -8.62
C SER A 453 -3.85 17.90 -8.86
N ASP A 454 -3.20 18.39 -7.81
CA ASP A 454 -1.88 19.03 -7.90
C ASP A 454 -0.79 18.02 -8.30
N LEU A 455 -0.78 16.82 -7.71
CA LEU A 455 0.16 15.75 -8.07
C LEU A 455 -0.04 15.24 -9.51
N ARG A 456 -1.28 15.17 -10.01
CA ARG A 456 -1.55 14.84 -11.43
C ARG A 456 -0.88 15.83 -12.38
N ARG A 457 -0.84 17.12 -12.02
CA ARG A 457 -0.14 18.14 -12.80
C ARG A 457 1.38 17.94 -12.74
N ASN A 458 1.92 17.56 -11.59
CA ASN A 458 3.36 17.28 -11.44
C ASN A 458 3.79 16.11 -12.33
N VAL A 459 3.12 14.95 -12.21
CA VAL A 459 3.40 13.78 -13.05
C VAL A 459 3.22 14.11 -14.53
N SER A 460 2.21 14.91 -14.89
CA SER A 460 2.04 15.33 -16.28
C SER A 460 3.16 16.25 -16.78
N ARG A 461 3.80 17.04 -15.92
CA ARG A 461 4.97 17.87 -16.27
C ARG A 461 6.23 17.01 -16.38
N GLU A 462 6.41 16.04 -15.51
CA GLU A 462 7.53 15.07 -15.56
C GLU A 462 7.50 14.28 -16.87
N LEU A 463 6.31 13.76 -17.25
CA LEU A 463 6.09 13.08 -18.54
C LEU A 463 6.45 13.98 -19.74
N GLN A 464 5.99 15.23 -19.72
CA GLN A 464 6.31 16.20 -20.78
C GLN A 464 7.80 16.53 -20.84
N GLY A 465 8.46 16.65 -19.67
CA GLY A 465 9.91 16.89 -19.59
C GLY A 465 10.73 15.75 -20.19
N MET A 466 10.20 14.52 -20.17
CA MET A 466 10.80 13.36 -20.85
C MET A 466 10.46 13.28 -22.35
N GLY A 467 9.57 14.15 -22.86
CA GLY A 467 9.15 14.14 -24.27
C GLY A 467 7.87 13.34 -24.55
N PHE A 468 7.20 12.81 -23.53
CA PHE A 468 5.87 12.19 -23.73
C PHE A 468 4.83 13.28 -24.05
N PRO A 469 3.85 12.98 -24.93
CA PRO A 469 2.77 13.92 -25.20
C PRO A 469 1.97 14.28 -23.94
N PRO A 470 1.46 15.51 -23.83
CA PRO A 470 0.59 15.89 -22.72
C PRO A 470 -0.62 14.96 -22.60
N SER A 471 -0.92 14.53 -21.37
CA SER A 471 -2.09 13.68 -21.09
C SER A 471 -3.43 14.41 -21.28
N THR A 472 -3.41 15.71 -21.55
CA THR A 472 -4.58 16.52 -21.90
C THR A 472 -4.86 16.56 -23.40
N GLN A 473 -3.89 16.19 -24.23
CA GLN A 473 -4.04 16.23 -25.69
C GLN A 473 -4.80 14.99 -26.16
N ASN A 474 -5.80 15.20 -27.02
CA ASN A 474 -6.50 14.11 -27.71
C ASN A 474 -5.54 13.47 -28.71
N GLY A 475 -5.49 12.14 -28.76
CA GLY A 475 -4.57 11.42 -29.63
C GLY A 475 -4.60 9.92 -29.38
N TYR A 476 -3.71 9.20 -30.05
CA TYR A 476 -3.54 7.75 -29.88
C TYR A 476 -3.37 7.36 -28.40
N HIS A 477 -2.54 8.12 -27.69
CA HIS A 477 -2.18 7.89 -26.29
C HIS A 477 -3.33 8.15 -25.31
N ASN A 478 -4.43 8.78 -25.76
CA ASN A 478 -5.61 9.15 -24.97
C ASN A 478 -6.90 8.89 -25.75
N ARG A 479 -7.13 7.65 -26.17
CA ARG A 479 -8.33 7.22 -26.93
C ARG A 479 -9.59 7.06 -26.09
N GLY A 480 -9.47 7.18 -24.76
CA GLY A 480 -10.57 7.13 -23.82
C GLY A 480 -10.41 6.06 -22.75
N ASP A 481 -11.44 5.93 -21.92
CA ASP A 481 -11.37 5.24 -20.64
C ASP A 481 -12.11 3.90 -20.68
N SER A 482 -11.87 3.11 -21.74
CA SER A 482 -12.41 1.75 -21.84
C SER A 482 -11.85 0.89 -20.71
N SER A 483 -12.72 0.21 -19.96
CA SER A 483 -12.33 -0.67 -18.85
C SER A 483 -11.25 -1.69 -19.28
N ALA A 484 -11.32 -2.21 -20.51
CA ALA A 484 -10.32 -3.12 -21.06
C ALA A 484 -8.91 -2.52 -21.11
N PHE A 485 -8.78 -1.26 -21.55
CA PHE A 485 -7.49 -0.56 -21.64
C PHE A 485 -6.98 -0.17 -20.25
N LEU A 486 -7.88 0.23 -19.35
CA LEU A 486 -7.54 0.53 -17.96
C LEU A 486 -7.02 -0.73 -17.25
N GLN A 487 -7.75 -1.85 -17.32
CA GLN A 487 -7.33 -3.14 -16.78
C GLN A 487 -5.97 -3.57 -17.36
N ALA A 488 -5.75 -3.40 -18.67
CA ALA A 488 -4.46 -3.72 -19.28
C ALA A 488 -3.30 -2.89 -18.72
N SER A 489 -3.49 -1.58 -18.53
CA SER A 489 -2.46 -0.73 -17.91
C SER A 489 -2.20 -1.11 -16.45
N ILE A 490 -3.26 -1.43 -15.69
CA ILE A 490 -3.18 -1.86 -14.29
C ILE A 490 -2.38 -3.18 -14.20
N CYS A 491 -2.68 -4.15 -15.05
CA CYS A 491 -1.92 -5.40 -15.14
C CYS A 491 -0.44 -5.13 -15.42
N ALA A 492 -0.13 -4.34 -16.44
CA ALA A 492 1.24 -4.12 -16.90
C ALA A 492 2.16 -3.48 -15.85
N GLY A 493 1.64 -2.62 -14.98
CA GLY A 493 2.46 -2.01 -13.92
C GLY A 493 2.43 -2.75 -12.59
N LEU A 494 1.30 -3.36 -12.21
CA LEU A 494 1.18 -4.00 -10.89
C LEU A 494 1.63 -5.45 -10.87
N TYR A 495 1.81 -6.10 -12.02
CA TYR A 495 2.44 -7.42 -12.09
C TYR A 495 3.80 -7.42 -11.35
N PRO A 496 4.14 -8.43 -10.53
CA PRO A 496 3.49 -9.74 -10.36
C PRO A 496 2.40 -9.80 -9.27
N ASN A 497 1.81 -8.66 -8.86
CA ASN A 497 0.72 -8.62 -7.87
C ASN A 497 -0.62 -9.11 -8.45
N VAL A 498 -0.64 -10.37 -8.88
CA VAL A 498 -1.81 -11.08 -9.36
C VAL A 498 -2.18 -12.13 -8.31
N ALA A 499 -3.48 -12.35 -8.15
CA ALA A 499 -4.01 -13.43 -7.35
C ALA A 499 -5.13 -14.13 -8.11
N PHE A 500 -5.28 -15.43 -7.88
CA PHE A 500 -6.33 -16.24 -8.48
C PHE A 500 -7.12 -17.01 -7.42
N ARG A 501 -8.38 -17.34 -7.71
CA ARG A 501 -9.13 -18.35 -6.95
C ARG A 501 -9.92 -19.24 -7.89
N ARG A 502 -10.15 -20.48 -7.47
CA ARG A 502 -10.95 -21.48 -8.19
C ARG A 502 -12.36 -21.55 -7.63
N ASN A 503 -13.20 -22.42 -8.21
CA ASN A 503 -14.50 -22.73 -7.65
C ASN A 503 -14.39 -23.15 -6.17
N ASP A 504 -15.34 -22.71 -5.34
CA ASP A 504 -15.43 -22.94 -3.89
C ASP A 504 -14.31 -22.34 -3.01
N ASP A 505 -13.25 -21.79 -3.60
CA ASP A 505 -12.20 -21.11 -2.85
C ASP A 505 -12.71 -19.78 -2.25
N VAL A 506 -12.60 -19.66 -0.92
CA VAL A 506 -12.93 -18.41 -0.21
C VAL A 506 -11.82 -17.37 -0.36
N ASN A 507 -10.57 -17.83 -0.41
CA ASN A 507 -9.38 -16.97 -0.39
C ASN A 507 -8.65 -17.05 -1.73
N PHE A 508 -8.09 -15.92 -2.15
CA PHE A 508 -7.22 -15.86 -3.32
C PHE A 508 -5.84 -16.43 -3.01
N SER A 509 -5.21 -17.05 -4.00
CA SER A 509 -3.84 -17.55 -3.97
C SER A 509 -2.96 -16.60 -4.78
N THR A 510 -1.84 -16.17 -4.21
CA THR A 510 -0.85 -15.30 -4.86
C THR A 510 0.31 -16.10 -5.45
N MET A 511 1.21 -15.46 -6.20
CA MET A 511 2.45 -16.07 -6.74
C MET A 511 3.24 -16.85 -5.68
N SER A 512 3.32 -16.32 -4.46
CA SER A 512 4.01 -16.97 -3.33
C SER A 512 3.23 -18.11 -2.66
N ASN A 513 2.14 -18.58 -3.31
CA ASN A 513 1.17 -19.56 -2.80
C ASN A 513 0.55 -19.17 -1.44
N ARG A 514 0.51 -17.87 -1.13
CA ARG A 514 -0.13 -17.36 0.09
C ARG A 514 -1.60 -17.09 -0.15
N LYS A 515 -2.43 -17.52 0.81
CA LYS A 515 -3.85 -17.24 0.83
C LYS A 515 -4.12 -15.83 1.35
N ALA A 516 -4.90 -15.06 0.60
CA ALA A 516 -5.23 -13.66 0.90
C ALA A 516 -6.73 -13.38 0.69
N LYS A 517 -7.25 -12.41 1.43
CA LYS A 517 -8.60 -11.85 1.22
C LYS A 517 -8.51 -10.45 0.62
N VAL A 518 -9.57 -10.02 -0.04
CA VAL A 518 -9.73 -8.61 -0.40
C VAL A 518 -9.95 -7.79 0.88
N HIS A 519 -9.26 -6.66 1.02
CA HIS A 519 -9.42 -5.80 2.18
C HIS A 519 -10.80 -5.11 2.18
N LEU A 520 -11.39 -4.89 3.37
CA LEU A 520 -12.75 -4.34 3.51
C LEU A 520 -12.89 -2.89 3.02
N SER A 521 -11.78 -2.17 2.84
CA SER A 521 -11.82 -0.83 2.23
C SER A 521 -11.93 -0.88 0.71
N SER A 522 -11.65 -2.03 0.08
CA SER A 522 -11.78 -2.21 -1.35
C SER A 522 -13.25 -2.23 -1.75
N VAL A 523 -13.59 -1.69 -2.93
CA VAL A 523 -14.92 -1.86 -3.51
C VAL A 523 -15.31 -3.34 -3.58
N ASN A 524 -14.34 -4.18 -3.93
CA ASN A 524 -14.47 -5.63 -4.06
C ASN A 524 -14.53 -6.36 -2.71
N GLY A 525 -14.28 -5.66 -1.60
CA GLY A 525 -14.49 -6.17 -0.24
C GLY A 525 -15.88 -5.87 0.31
N ILE A 526 -16.68 -5.05 -0.40
CA ILE A 526 -18.06 -4.73 -0.02
C ILE A 526 -18.93 -5.91 -0.42
N LYS A 527 -19.77 -6.39 0.52
CA LYS A 527 -20.59 -7.62 0.37
C LYS A 527 -21.46 -7.68 -0.90
N ALA A 528 -21.79 -6.55 -1.49
CA ALA A 528 -22.59 -6.47 -2.72
C ALA A 528 -21.79 -6.82 -3.99
N GLN A 529 -20.45 -6.77 -3.95
CA GLN A 529 -19.63 -7.12 -5.11
C GLN A 529 -19.40 -8.63 -5.19
N PRO A 530 -19.40 -9.22 -6.40
CA PRO A 530 -19.10 -10.65 -6.60
C PRO A 530 -17.75 -11.04 -6.00
N LEU A 531 -16.75 -10.17 -6.08
CA LEU A 531 -15.41 -10.45 -5.56
C LEU A 531 -15.41 -10.72 -4.03
N SER A 532 -16.38 -10.19 -3.29
CA SER A 532 -16.46 -10.32 -1.83
C SER A 532 -17.06 -11.64 -1.35
N SER A 533 -17.79 -12.35 -2.23
CA SER A 533 -18.53 -13.56 -1.93
C SER A 533 -17.74 -14.83 -2.27
N LYS A 534 -18.23 -15.99 -1.80
CA LYS A 534 -17.74 -17.28 -2.30
C LYS A 534 -18.04 -17.35 -3.79
N CYS A 535 -17.02 -17.57 -4.61
CA CYS A 535 -17.22 -17.58 -6.03
C CYS A 535 -17.75 -18.94 -6.49
N LYS A 536 -18.89 -18.94 -7.19
CA LYS A 536 -19.40 -20.08 -7.96
C LYS A 536 -18.87 -19.95 -9.38
N ILE A 537 -17.67 -20.48 -9.61
CA ILE A 537 -17.03 -20.47 -10.93
C ILE A 537 -17.26 -21.85 -11.55
N ALA A 538 -17.32 -21.95 -12.87
CA ALA A 538 -17.27 -23.28 -13.50
C ALA A 538 -16.00 -24.03 -13.03
N GLU A 539 -16.05 -25.35 -12.88
CA GLU A 539 -14.94 -26.14 -12.33
C GLU A 539 -13.59 -25.92 -13.07
N ASP A 540 -13.65 -25.57 -14.35
CA ASP A 540 -12.50 -25.33 -15.20
C ASP A 540 -12.02 -23.86 -15.23
N GLU A 541 -12.78 -22.92 -14.69
CA GLU A 541 -12.50 -21.48 -14.74
C GLU A 541 -11.82 -20.96 -13.46
N VAL A 542 -11.14 -19.83 -13.60
CA VAL A 542 -10.52 -19.11 -12.49
C VAL A 542 -10.90 -17.64 -12.49
N GLU A 543 -11.00 -17.09 -11.30
CA GLU A 543 -11.13 -15.66 -11.12
C GLU A 543 -9.77 -15.05 -10.86
N LEU A 544 -9.45 -13.99 -11.61
CA LEU A 544 -8.20 -13.27 -11.54
C LEU A 544 -8.44 -11.88 -10.96
N ALA A 545 -7.57 -11.49 -10.02
CA ALA A 545 -7.54 -10.14 -9.47
C ALA A 545 -6.11 -9.62 -9.45
N VAL A 546 -5.94 -8.34 -9.79
CA VAL A 546 -4.70 -7.60 -9.60
C VAL A 546 -4.85 -6.71 -8.37
N PHE A 547 -3.79 -6.55 -7.60
CA PHE A 547 -3.80 -5.73 -6.39
C PHE A 547 -2.58 -4.79 -6.34
N GLY A 548 -2.74 -3.66 -5.65
CA GLY A 548 -1.65 -2.70 -5.47
C GLY A 548 -0.64 -3.17 -4.43
N GLU A 549 -1.13 -3.61 -3.27
CA GLU A 549 -0.27 -4.01 -2.16
C GLU A 549 -0.85 -5.24 -1.44
N LEU A 550 0.02 -6.15 -1.03
CA LEU A 550 -0.31 -7.23 -0.11
C LEU A 550 0.11 -6.81 1.30
N VAL A 551 -0.82 -6.88 2.25
CA VAL A 551 -0.57 -6.48 3.64
C VAL A 551 -0.77 -7.66 4.57
N LYS A 552 0.25 -8.01 5.36
CA LYS A 552 0.16 -9.00 6.43
C LYS A 552 -0.44 -8.35 7.68
N GLY A 553 -1.69 -8.71 7.97
CA GLY A 553 -2.34 -8.40 9.24
C GLY A 553 -2.01 -9.41 10.33
N LYS A 554 -2.73 -9.35 11.46
CA LYS A 554 -2.54 -10.27 12.60
C LYS A 554 -2.90 -11.72 12.28
N ALA A 555 -3.95 -11.93 11.50
CA ALA A 555 -4.51 -13.27 11.24
C ALA A 555 -4.28 -13.76 9.81
N MET A 556 -4.22 -12.84 8.84
CA MET A 556 -4.12 -13.20 7.43
C MET A 556 -3.61 -12.06 6.56
N PHE A 557 -3.28 -12.39 5.31
CA PHE A 557 -2.94 -11.43 4.27
C PHE A 557 -4.21 -10.80 3.68
N THR A 558 -4.13 -9.50 3.44
CA THR A 558 -5.18 -8.73 2.76
C THR A 558 -4.62 -8.00 1.56
N MET A 559 -5.34 -8.06 0.44
CA MET A 559 -5.03 -7.35 -0.79
C MET A 559 -5.71 -5.97 -0.77
N GLU A 560 -4.93 -4.93 -1.00
CA GLU A 560 -5.41 -3.54 -1.12
C GLU A 560 -5.34 -3.06 -2.57
N ASN A 561 -6.20 -2.09 -2.92
CA ASN A 561 -6.35 -1.53 -4.28
C ASN A 561 -6.56 -2.63 -5.33
N THR A 562 -7.69 -3.34 -5.23
CA THR A 562 -7.94 -4.52 -6.05
C THR A 562 -8.73 -4.19 -7.31
N THR A 563 -8.43 -4.89 -8.39
CA THR A 563 -9.12 -4.84 -9.68
C THR A 563 -9.39 -6.26 -10.16
N HIS A 564 -10.66 -6.58 -10.42
CA HIS A 564 -11.04 -7.80 -11.11
C HIS A 564 -10.55 -7.76 -12.56
N ILE A 565 -10.05 -8.88 -13.06
CA ILE A 565 -9.56 -9.03 -14.43
C ILE A 565 -10.51 -9.92 -15.21
N ALA A 566 -11.23 -9.30 -16.15
CA ALA A 566 -12.24 -10.00 -16.94
C ALA A 566 -11.63 -11.04 -17.90
N SER A 567 -10.47 -10.73 -18.48
CA SER A 567 -9.79 -11.61 -19.45
C SER A 567 -8.32 -11.81 -19.04
N PRO A 568 -7.75 -13.01 -19.20
CA PRO A 568 -6.33 -13.25 -18.94
C PRO A 568 -5.40 -12.63 -19.99
N LEU A 569 -5.94 -12.17 -21.13
CA LEU A 569 -5.14 -11.65 -22.26
C LEU A 569 -4.23 -10.46 -21.93
N PRO A 570 -4.63 -9.45 -21.13
CA PRO A 570 -3.72 -8.37 -20.76
C PRO A 570 -2.51 -8.87 -19.96
N ILE A 571 -2.68 -9.90 -19.14
CA ILE A 571 -1.58 -10.54 -18.39
C ILE A 571 -0.66 -11.27 -19.37
N LEU A 572 -1.22 -12.11 -20.25
CA LEU A 572 -0.46 -12.87 -21.24
C LEU A 572 0.30 -12.00 -22.25
N LEU A 573 -0.24 -10.84 -22.61
CA LEU A 573 0.33 -9.96 -23.63
C LEU A 573 1.36 -8.96 -23.08
N LEU A 574 1.22 -8.51 -21.83
CA LEU A 574 1.95 -7.35 -21.32
C LEU A 574 2.82 -7.62 -20.08
N CYS A 575 2.69 -8.80 -19.46
CA CYS A 575 3.29 -9.06 -18.13
C CYS A 575 4.21 -10.29 -18.14
N GLY A 576 5.23 -10.33 -17.27
CA GLY A 576 6.07 -11.51 -17.00
C GLY A 576 6.84 -12.09 -18.19
N GLN A 577 7.55 -13.20 -18.01
CA GLN A 577 8.16 -13.99 -19.08
C GLN A 577 7.25 -15.16 -19.48
N LEU A 578 7.00 -15.30 -20.79
CA LEU A 578 6.10 -16.31 -21.33
C LEU A 578 6.87 -17.50 -21.90
N HIS A 579 6.72 -18.66 -21.27
CA HIS A 579 7.24 -19.94 -21.74
C HIS A 579 6.14 -20.76 -22.41
N ILE A 580 6.46 -21.41 -23.52
CA ILE A 580 5.48 -22.19 -24.30
C ILE A 580 5.94 -23.64 -24.42
N ARG A 581 5.04 -24.58 -24.15
CA ARG A 581 5.26 -26.01 -24.33
C ARG A 581 4.11 -26.61 -25.14
N GLN A 582 4.41 -27.28 -26.25
CA GLN A 582 3.40 -28.00 -27.02
C GLN A 582 3.16 -29.38 -26.40
N ILE A 583 1.88 -29.78 -26.36
CA ILE A 583 1.45 -31.08 -25.84
C ILE A 583 0.46 -31.72 -26.82
N GLN A 584 0.52 -33.05 -26.91
CA GLN A 584 -0.47 -33.84 -27.63
C GLN A 584 -1.36 -34.53 -26.61
N LEU A 585 -2.66 -34.25 -26.64
CA LEU A 585 -3.65 -34.91 -25.79
C LEU A 585 -4.37 -35.97 -26.62
N ALA A 586 -4.16 -37.24 -26.26
CA ALA A 586 -4.95 -38.34 -26.80
C ALA A 586 -6.37 -38.27 -26.22
N ARG A 587 -7.38 -38.16 -27.09
CA ARG A 587 -8.80 -38.36 -26.75
C ARG A 587 -9.33 -39.58 -27.47
N ALA A 588 -10.45 -40.11 -26.99
CA ALA A 588 -11.11 -41.30 -27.53
C ALA A 588 -11.38 -41.24 -29.05
N ASN A 589 -11.51 -40.03 -29.63
CA ASN A 589 -11.82 -39.82 -31.06
C ASN A 589 -10.73 -39.03 -31.81
N GLY A 590 -9.46 -39.04 -31.34
CA GLY A 590 -8.31 -38.43 -32.05
C GLY A 590 -7.35 -37.64 -31.16
N THR A 591 -6.21 -37.23 -31.73
CA THR A 591 -5.18 -36.41 -31.07
C THR A 591 -5.47 -34.92 -31.24
N ILE A 592 -5.69 -34.20 -30.13
CA ILE A 592 -5.77 -32.72 -30.16
C ILE A 592 -4.42 -32.15 -29.76
N GLN A 593 -3.82 -31.33 -30.63
CA GLN A 593 -2.63 -30.56 -30.30
C GLN A 593 -3.02 -29.31 -29.50
N MET A 594 -2.40 -29.13 -28.35
CA MET A 594 -2.59 -27.96 -27.48
C MET A 594 -1.24 -27.36 -27.12
N ALA A 595 -1.22 -26.07 -26.83
CA ALA A 595 -0.07 -25.38 -26.26
C ALA A 595 -0.37 -25.02 -24.80
N ILE A 596 0.60 -25.28 -23.92
CA ILE A 596 0.65 -24.78 -22.55
C ILE A 596 1.47 -23.49 -22.57
N LEU A 597 0.87 -22.43 -22.05
CA LEU A 597 1.49 -21.13 -21.83
C LEU A 597 1.79 -20.99 -20.33
N SER A 598 3.04 -20.84 -19.94
CA SER A 598 3.47 -20.67 -18.57
C SER A 598 4.09 -19.29 -18.39
N LEU A 599 3.46 -18.45 -17.57
CA LEU A 599 3.95 -17.12 -17.23
C LEU A 599 4.66 -17.16 -15.87
N ASP A 600 5.95 -16.82 -15.87
CA ASP A 600 6.84 -16.85 -14.70
C ASP A 600 6.73 -18.14 -13.86
N ASP A 601 6.52 -19.26 -14.55
CA ASP A 601 6.41 -20.61 -13.98
C ASP A 601 5.25 -20.85 -13.00
N TRP A 602 4.31 -19.91 -12.84
CA TRP A 602 3.23 -20.05 -11.85
C TRP A 602 1.82 -19.83 -12.39
N LEU A 603 1.64 -18.98 -13.42
CA LEU A 603 0.37 -18.83 -14.11
C LEU A 603 0.40 -19.65 -15.39
N VAL A 604 -0.40 -20.71 -15.43
CA VAL A 604 -0.45 -21.66 -16.54
C VAL A 604 -1.78 -21.55 -17.27
N PHE A 605 -1.73 -21.40 -18.59
CA PHE A 605 -2.89 -21.35 -19.46
C PHE A 605 -2.73 -22.40 -20.57
N LYS A 606 -3.85 -22.76 -21.19
CA LYS A 606 -3.88 -23.67 -22.34
C LYS A 606 -4.48 -22.92 -23.53
N CYS A 607 -4.04 -23.19 -24.75
CA CYS A 607 -4.67 -22.66 -25.96
C CYS A 607 -4.29 -23.50 -27.20
N GLU A 608 -4.88 -23.19 -28.35
CA GLU A 608 -4.48 -23.80 -29.63
C GLU A 608 -3.06 -23.34 -30.02
N PRO A 609 -2.20 -24.23 -30.58
CA PRO A 609 -0.84 -23.87 -30.98
C PRO A 609 -0.74 -22.65 -31.91
N LYS A 610 -1.68 -22.49 -32.84
CA LYS A 610 -1.72 -21.33 -33.75
C LYS A 610 -1.93 -20.01 -33.00
N THR A 611 -2.71 -20.06 -31.93
CA THR A 611 -3.00 -18.91 -31.07
C THR A 611 -1.81 -18.59 -30.17
N ALA A 612 -1.13 -19.62 -29.66
CA ALA A 612 0.13 -19.46 -28.94
C ALA A 612 1.19 -18.75 -29.80
N SER A 613 1.38 -19.17 -31.05
CA SER A 613 2.30 -18.48 -31.98
C SER A 613 1.92 -17.02 -32.22
N ALA A 614 0.61 -16.73 -32.39
CA ALA A 614 0.14 -15.37 -32.59
C ALA A 614 0.39 -14.47 -31.35
N LEU A 615 0.21 -15.02 -30.14
CA LEU A 615 0.51 -14.33 -28.88
C LEU A 615 1.99 -13.95 -28.78
N VAL A 616 2.92 -14.87 -29.10
CA VAL A 616 4.36 -14.60 -29.05
C VAL A 616 4.74 -13.47 -30.00
N VAL A 617 4.30 -13.54 -31.25
CA VAL A 617 4.63 -12.53 -32.26
C VAL A 617 4.06 -11.17 -31.87
N LEU A 618 2.83 -11.13 -31.36
CA LEU A 618 2.22 -9.89 -30.90
C LEU A 618 3.00 -9.31 -29.71
N ARG A 619 3.34 -10.15 -28.74
CA ARG A 619 4.09 -9.75 -27.54
C ARG A 619 5.47 -9.19 -27.88
N GLN A 620 6.25 -9.88 -28.71
CA GLN A 620 7.58 -9.40 -29.14
C GLN A 620 7.51 -8.02 -29.81
N ARG A 621 6.48 -7.77 -30.62
CA ARG A 621 6.28 -6.47 -31.27
C ARG A 621 5.85 -5.39 -30.29
N LEU A 622 5.03 -5.72 -29.30
CA LEU A 622 4.64 -4.79 -28.24
C LEU A 622 5.83 -4.45 -27.34
N ASP A 623 6.66 -5.43 -26.99
CA ASP A 623 7.88 -5.23 -26.21
C ASP A 623 8.88 -4.35 -26.99
N SER A 624 9.04 -4.57 -28.31
CA SER A 624 9.84 -3.71 -29.19
C SER A 624 9.33 -2.27 -29.21
N ALA A 625 8.01 -2.10 -29.39
CA ALA A 625 7.39 -0.78 -29.39
C ALA A 625 7.58 -0.06 -28.05
N PHE A 626 7.42 -0.78 -26.93
CA PHE A 626 7.58 -0.21 -25.60
C PHE A 626 9.03 0.23 -25.34
N LYS A 627 10.01 -0.63 -25.68
CA LYS A 627 11.44 -0.29 -25.58
C LYS A 627 11.78 0.96 -26.40
N ARG A 628 11.25 1.06 -27.62
CA ARG A 628 11.47 2.23 -28.50
C ARG A 628 10.91 3.51 -27.88
N ILE A 629 9.71 3.45 -27.32
CA ILE A 629 9.06 4.62 -26.70
C ILE A 629 9.76 5.03 -25.40
N THR A 630 10.30 4.08 -24.62
CA THR A 630 11.07 4.43 -23.42
C THR A 630 12.44 5.02 -23.76
N ALA A 631 13.06 4.60 -24.86
CA ALA A 631 14.32 5.15 -25.35
C ALA A 631 14.15 6.55 -25.95
N ASP A 632 13.11 6.75 -26.78
CA ASP A 632 12.75 8.05 -27.34
C ASP A 632 11.22 8.22 -27.36
N PRO A 633 10.64 8.92 -26.36
CA PRO A 633 9.20 9.16 -26.29
C PRO A 633 8.61 9.89 -27.50
N SER A 634 9.42 10.61 -28.29
CA SER A 634 8.96 11.30 -29.51
C SER A 634 8.56 10.35 -30.64
N THR A 635 8.96 9.08 -30.54
CA THR A 635 8.63 8.01 -31.49
C THR A 635 7.20 7.48 -31.36
N LEU A 636 6.48 7.83 -30.29
CA LEU A 636 5.13 7.31 -30.01
C LEU A 636 4.15 7.49 -31.18
N ASN A 637 4.25 8.60 -31.91
CA ASN A 637 3.41 8.88 -33.08
C ASN A 637 4.01 8.38 -34.41
N ARG A 638 5.25 7.89 -34.39
CA ARG A 638 6.06 7.49 -35.56
C ARG A 638 6.58 6.06 -35.44
N LEU A 639 5.77 5.17 -34.85
CA LEU A 639 6.12 3.75 -34.75
C LEU A 639 6.22 3.12 -36.15
N PRO A 640 7.22 2.24 -36.38
CA PRO A 640 7.29 1.38 -37.55
C PRO A 640 5.99 0.63 -37.81
N GLU A 641 5.70 0.29 -39.06
CA GLU A 641 4.43 -0.31 -39.48
C GLU A 641 4.07 -1.58 -38.68
N LEU A 642 5.05 -2.44 -38.41
CA LEU A 642 4.85 -3.69 -37.67
C LEU A 642 4.48 -3.46 -36.20
N GLU A 643 5.13 -2.48 -35.55
CA GLU A 643 4.88 -2.09 -34.17
C GLU A 643 3.52 -1.38 -34.06
N ARG A 644 3.24 -0.44 -34.97
CA ARG A 644 1.94 0.22 -35.06
C ARG A 644 0.81 -0.78 -35.30
N SER A 645 1.01 -1.75 -36.19
CA SER A 645 0.02 -2.81 -36.44
C SER A 645 -0.20 -3.70 -35.21
N ALA A 646 0.84 -3.98 -34.42
CA ALA A 646 0.72 -4.74 -33.18
C ALA A 646 -0.11 -3.99 -32.13
N VAL A 647 0.17 -2.70 -31.99
CA VAL A 647 -0.56 -1.79 -31.11
C VAL A 647 -2.04 -1.66 -31.52
N GLU A 648 -2.32 -1.50 -32.81
CA GLU A 648 -3.70 -1.54 -33.34
C GLU A 648 -4.39 -2.89 -33.06
N THR A 649 -3.67 -4.01 -33.19
CA THR A 649 -4.19 -5.35 -32.91
C THR A 649 -4.51 -5.53 -31.42
N LEU A 650 -3.62 -5.07 -30.53
CA LEU A 650 -3.85 -5.08 -29.08
C LEU A 650 -5.17 -4.39 -28.73
N ASN A 651 -5.44 -3.24 -29.35
CA ASN A 651 -6.68 -2.48 -29.11
C ASN A 651 -7.94 -3.28 -29.47
N VAL A 652 -7.93 -3.95 -30.62
CA VAL A 652 -9.05 -4.79 -31.07
C VAL A 652 -9.24 -6.00 -30.14
N VAL A 653 -8.14 -6.65 -29.77
CA VAL A 653 -8.14 -7.84 -28.90
C VAL A 653 -8.69 -7.51 -27.52
N LEU A 654 -8.21 -6.44 -26.88
CA LEU A 654 -8.66 -6.02 -25.55
C LEU A 654 -10.16 -5.65 -25.55
N THR A 655 -10.59 -4.89 -26.56
CA THR A 655 -12.00 -4.45 -26.66
C THR A 655 -12.94 -5.64 -26.89
N SER A 656 -12.54 -6.57 -27.75
CA SER A 656 -13.36 -7.74 -28.09
C SER A 656 -13.41 -8.73 -26.93
N ALA A 657 -12.28 -8.96 -26.24
CA ALA A 657 -12.21 -9.86 -25.09
C ALA A 657 -13.10 -9.42 -23.93
N HIS A 658 -13.15 -8.10 -23.67
CA HIS A 658 -13.98 -7.54 -22.60
C HIS A 658 -15.48 -7.61 -22.90
N ARG A 659 -15.88 -7.69 -24.18
CA ARG A 659 -17.29 -7.83 -24.58
C ARG A 659 -17.81 -9.26 -24.50
N ILE A 660 -16.93 -10.25 -24.70
CA ILE A 660 -17.30 -11.68 -24.74
C ILE A 660 -17.48 -12.25 -23.33
N THR A 661 -16.79 -11.69 -22.33
CA THR A 661 -16.87 -12.18 -20.96
C THR A 661 -18.28 -11.99 -20.39
N PRO A 662 -18.98 -13.08 -20.02
CA PRO A 662 -20.31 -12.96 -19.44
C PRO A 662 -20.23 -12.16 -18.15
N LYS A 663 -21.12 -11.16 -18.01
CA LYS A 663 -21.31 -10.48 -16.72
C LYS A 663 -21.76 -11.54 -15.73
N ARG A 664 -21.08 -11.65 -14.58
CA ARG A 664 -21.43 -12.60 -13.53
C ARG A 664 -22.92 -12.52 -13.21
N ALA A 665 -23.60 -13.66 -13.21
CA ALA A 665 -24.93 -13.76 -12.64
C ALA A 665 -24.81 -13.49 -11.14
N THR A 666 -25.42 -12.39 -10.69
CA THR A 666 -25.45 -11.94 -9.29
C THR A 666 -26.27 -12.87 -8.41
#